data_AF-A0A9N8DFF4-F1
#
_entry.id   AF-A0A9N8DFF4-F1
#
_cell.length_a   1.000
_cell.length_b   1.000
_cell.length_c   1.000
_cell.angle_alpha   90.00
_cell.angle_beta   90.00
_cell.angle_gamma   90.00
#
_symmetry.space_group_name_H-M   'P 1'
#
loop_
_entity.id
_entity.type
_entity.pdbx_description
1 polymer ?
#
loop_
_entity_poly.entity_id
_entity_poly.type
_entity_poly.pdbx_seq_one_letter_code
_entity_poly.pdbx_strand_id
1 'polypeptide(L)'
;MPPSGFTSNSPNSVMDDHNHLYTPSVENGQSRVQRQDAKDSEMQRSLMLSRSESSNEGDNYSKMDKGHYRGNSLSPDTFARWQIFRNMLDSPKSKLAAAVVSLIAVPLMAFGTLFPAYSPRNYAIAIWTAWDGLLSSSSLSIMFFTFAGAFLYVELATSIPATAPSSSRSPTAMDTSGDPFFVITSCPSDPAKLAAELPVQPISGYVKKAKAYALSSRQRLFHSIAGVTLFVLLVILGIIGPYSIVYPSWLWYPLAWGSFHVYDYQDILPAINNICRDRSDLCLSDREWEVLSSGALSPHNFKDRNAVVAGQNYAKTHSIVVNVLARNMREDIPALRTNIESIAPFFREVALVVFENDSNDGTREGFKQWAAEVKDKNYFVDVMECEGVVDCKLNRKHRDAATGPAYDYSGEIGEMHNYRNMAVQYITHDPKYKDFSHVLVMDVDLGVPFSPLGILHTLGSKPDHPVACSGHQLWITGYGGLSTPYDLNAFRQYSTPEDEGLEDWTHRLCELMPPGERWRSECDALSPTRVISIMWNDRKRIDEDLYRVVSAFNGAALYPVELLRSTGAMYDDGDPAEGNVGQRCEHVGLNKAVGKDKPMYVNKKWNFNTSPTDPAGATGARAQKVTNRIMGKPKLFLTIFFIHLFTVGVFVWATMTIGVYAVQPLVSSMLKKIPRTRSQSPRGRNNRARNPSDVDADFKSTRKISV
;
A
#
# COMPACT_ATOMS: atom_id res chain seq x y z
N MET A 1 3.06 56.04 32.10
CA MET A 1 2.44 57.36 32.40
C MET A 1 3.54 58.41 32.39
N PRO A 2 3.31 59.63 31.88
CA PRO A 2 2.97 60.01 30.48
C PRO A 2 3.94 61.17 30.03
N PRO A 3 3.70 62.02 29.00
CA PRO A 3 2.58 62.11 28.05
C PRO A 3 2.93 62.41 26.55
N SER A 4 1.88 62.26 25.72
CA SER A 4 1.47 62.93 24.45
C SER A 4 2.36 64.04 23.84
N GLY A 5 2.50 64.26 22.53
CA GLY A 5 1.65 63.99 21.37
C GLY A 5 1.58 65.29 20.52
N PHE A 6 1.68 65.23 19.19
CA PHE A 6 1.19 66.31 18.28
C PHE A 6 1.07 65.79 16.83
N THR A 7 0.03 66.28 16.17
CA THR A 7 -0.48 65.96 14.83
C THR A 7 -0.06 67.02 13.79
N SER A 8 -0.02 66.67 12.49
CA SER A 8 -0.74 67.36 11.38
C SER A 8 -0.12 67.16 9.96
N ASN A 9 -0.88 66.48 9.11
CA ASN A 9 -1.37 66.82 7.74
C ASN A 9 -0.50 67.50 6.65
N SER A 10 -0.32 66.72 5.55
CA SER A 10 -0.69 67.03 4.13
C SER A 10 0.24 67.91 3.24
N PRO A 11 0.05 68.01 1.89
CA PRO A 11 0.15 66.98 0.84
C PRO A 11 0.89 67.45 -0.47
N ASN A 12 0.98 66.57 -1.49
CA ASN A 12 1.18 66.81 -2.95
C ASN A 12 2.58 67.06 -3.59
N SER A 13 2.96 66.19 -4.54
CA SER A 13 3.45 66.46 -5.93
C SER A 13 3.78 65.10 -6.58
N VAL A 14 3.16 64.63 -7.67
CA VAL A 14 3.17 65.03 -9.10
C VAL A 14 4.52 64.77 -9.80
N MET A 15 4.47 63.79 -10.72
CA MET A 15 5.22 63.55 -11.97
C MET A 15 6.76 63.57 -11.97
N ASP A 16 7.40 62.50 -12.46
CA ASP A 16 7.82 62.46 -13.87
C ASP A 16 8.36 61.09 -14.33
N ASP A 17 8.18 60.89 -15.63
CA ASP A 17 8.56 59.78 -16.49
C ASP A 17 10.04 59.42 -16.47
N HIS A 18 10.37 58.13 -16.62
CA HIS A 18 11.48 57.71 -17.49
C HIS A 18 11.28 56.28 -18.03
N ASN A 19 10.79 56.22 -19.26
CA ASN A 19 10.93 55.09 -20.17
C ASN A 19 12.40 54.92 -20.59
N HIS A 20 13.01 53.77 -20.31
CA HIS A 20 14.18 53.29 -21.04
C HIS A 20 13.94 51.84 -21.50
N LEU A 21 13.54 51.73 -22.77
CA LEU A 21 13.61 50.51 -23.57
C LEU A 21 15.09 50.16 -23.80
N TYR A 22 15.53 49.03 -23.24
CA TYR A 22 16.76 48.35 -23.64
C TYR A 22 16.38 46.94 -24.12
N THR A 23 16.43 46.74 -25.43
CA THR A 23 16.41 45.41 -26.06
C THR A 23 17.84 44.95 -26.29
N PRO A 24 18.28 43.80 -25.76
CA PRO A 24 19.44 43.09 -26.28
C PRO A 24 18.99 42.06 -27.32
N SER A 25 19.61 42.16 -28.50
CA SER A 25 19.63 41.16 -29.55
C SER A 25 20.24 39.85 -29.03
N VAL A 26 19.45 38.78 -29.04
CA VAL A 26 19.91 37.41 -28.76
C VAL A 26 20.32 36.76 -30.08
N GLU A 27 21.61 36.44 -30.21
CA GLU A 27 22.16 35.62 -31.28
C GLU A 27 21.72 34.16 -31.14
N ASN A 28 21.36 33.59 -32.29
CA ASN A 28 20.91 32.21 -32.46
C ASN A 28 22.04 31.21 -32.25
N GLY A 29 21.84 30.29 -31.30
CA GLY A 29 22.71 29.13 -31.09
C GLY A 29 21.97 27.96 -30.46
N GLN A 30 20.92 27.44 -31.10
CA GLN A 30 20.24 26.21 -30.66
C GLN A 30 20.45 25.09 -31.66
N SER A 31 21.16 24.04 -31.23
CA SER A 31 21.22 22.76 -31.93
C SER A 31 20.73 21.62 -31.02
N ARG A 32 19.76 20.88 -31.56
CA ARG A 32 19.47 19.45 -31.38
C ARG A 32 18.79 18.86 -30.13
N VAL A 33 18.42 19.61 -29.09
CA VAL A 33 17.67 19.02 -27.94
C VAL A 33 16.14 19.31 -27.96
N GLN A 34 15.67 20.31 -28.69
CA GLN A 34 14.25 20.73 -28.67
C GLN A 34 13.24 19.87 -29.46
N ARG A 35 13.66 18.81 -30.16
CA ARG A 35 12.74 18.07 -31.04
C ARG A 35 11.82 17.07 -30.33
N GLN A 36 12.13 16.71 -29.08
CA GLN A 36 11.32 15.77 -28.31
C GLN A 36 10.23 16.50 -27.51
N ASP A 37 10.54 17.63 -26.88
CA ASP A 37 9.60 18.39 -26.03
C ASP A 37 8.47 19.09 -26.83
N ALA A 38 8.71 19.39 -28.11
CA ALA A 38 7.69 19.96 -29.00
C ALA A 38 6.56 18.96 -29.34
N LYS A 39 6.84 17.65 -29.36
CA LYS A 39 5.81 16.62 -29.63
C LYS A 39 4.90 16.38 -28.42
N ASP A 40 5.45 16.46 -27.22
CA ASP A 40 4.68 16.24 -25.99
C ASP A 40 3.74 17.42 -25.68
N SER A 41 4.16 18.64 -26.02
CA SER A 41 3.34 19.86 -25.87
C SER A 41 2.20 19.94 -26.89
N GLU A 42 2.38 19.44 -28.12
CA GLU A 42 1.31 19.36 -29.13
C GLU A 42 0.25 18.31 -28.78
N MET A 43 0.67 17.16 -28.21
CA MET A 43 -0.22 16.11 -27.73
C MET A 43 -1.08 16.56 -26.53
N GLN A 44 -0.50 17.32 -25.58
CA GLN A 44 -1.28 17.91 -24.48
C GLN A 44 -2.30 18.94 -24.97
N ARG A 45 -1.98 19.71 -26.02
CA ARG A 45 -2.91 20.69 -26.61
C ARG A 45 -4.07 20.00 -27.33
N SER A 46 -3.81 18.87 -28.00
CA SER A 46 -4.85 18.04 -28.63
C SER A 46 -5.81 17.42 -27.60
N LEU A 47 -5.31 16.96 -26.45
CA LEU A 47 -6.12 16.36 -25.38
C LEU A 47 -6.98 17.38 -24.62
N MET A 48 -6.52 18.63 -24.48
CA MET A 48 -7.35 19.68 -23.89
C MET A 48 -8.49 20.14 -24.81
N LEU A 49 -8.27 20.16 -26.14
CA LEU A 49 -9.30 20.54 -27.10
C LEU A 49 -10.39 19.47 -27.25
N SER A 50 -10.08 18.17 -27.10
CA SER A 50 -11.11 17.13 -27.12
C SER A 50 -12.00 17.10 -25.87
N ARG A 51 -11.58 17.77 -24.79
CA ARG A 51 -12.33 17.81 -23.52
C ARG A 51 -13.37 18.95 -23.46
N SER A 52 -13.31 19.94 -24.35
CA SER A 52 -14.28 21.04 -24.39
C SER A 52 -15.52 20.76 -25.25
N GLU A 53 -15.57 19.66 -25.99
CA GLU A 53 -16.73 19.31 -26.84
C GLU A 53 -17.74 18.36 -26.15
N SER A 54 -17.49 17.88 -24.93
CA SER A 54 -18.35 16.89 -24.26
C SER A 54 -19.34 17.45 -23.22
N SER A 55 -19.55 18.77 -23.14
CA SER A 55 -20.38 19.38 -22.09
C SER A 55 -21.79 19.82 -22.52
N ASN A 56 -22.35 19.28 -23.60
CA ASN A 56 -23.69 19.66 -24.12
C ASN A 56 -24.71 18.51 -24.25
N GLU A 57 -24.51 17.38 -23.56
CA GLU A 57 -25.53 16.32 -23.42
C GLU A 57 -26.15 16.33 -22.01
N GLY A 58 -26.86 17.42 -21.69
CA GLY A 58 -27.67 17.53 -20.50
C GLY A 58 -29.04 18.03 -20.88
N ASP A 59 -29.94 17.12 -21.26
CA ASP A 59 -31.42 17.22 -21.15
C ASP A 59 -32.09 16.13 -21.98
N ASN A 60 -32.15 14.89 -21.48
CA ASN A 60 -33.11 13.87 -21.95
C ASN A 60 -33.23 12.64 -21.04
N TYR A 61 -33.30 12.84 -19.72
CA TYR A 61 -33.68 11.78 -18.76
C TYR A 61 -34.92 12.17 -17.97
N SER A 62 -36.07 12.30 -18.63
CA SER A 62 -37.37 12.35 -17.95
C SER A 62 -38.51 11.78 -18.80
N LYS A 63 -38.44 10.48 -19.11
CA LYS A 63 -39.60 9.64 -19.47
C LYS A 63 -39.20 8.16 -19.49
N MET A 64 -38.95 7.58 -18.32
CA MET A 64 -39.03 6.12 -18.18
C MET A 64 -40.50 5.74 -18.05
N ASP A 65 -41.02 5.25 -19.17
CA ASP A 65 -42.34 4.66 -19.33
C ASP A 65 -42.47 3.43 -18.42
N LYS A 66 -43.53 3.38 -17.60
CA LYS A 66 -43.84 2.25 -16.70
C LYS A 66 -44.50 1.10 -17.48
N GLY A 67 -43.93 0.74 -18.62
CA GLY A 67 -44.43 -0.30 -19.53
C GLY A 67 -43.69 -1.62 -19.35
N HIS A 68 -44.34 -2.61 -18.72
CA HIS A 68 -44.11 -4.05 -18.89
C HIS A 68 -42.65 -4.56 -18.93
N TYR A 69 -42.05 -4.74 -17.75
CA TYR A 69 -41.00 -5.75 -17.58
C TYR A 69 -41.65 -7.16 -17.62
N ARG A 70 -41.92 -7.68 -18.83
CA ARG A 70 -41.93 -9.13 -19.01
C ARG A 70 -40.49 -9.58 -18.85
N GLY A 71 -40.18 -10.24 -17.74
CA GLY A 71 -38.85 -10.83 -17.54
C GLY A 71 -38.52 -11.68 -18.75
N ASN A 72 -37.50 -11.25 -19.51
CA ASN A 72 -36.93 -12.05 -20.59
C ASN A 72 -36.36 -13.32 -19.93
N SER A 73 -37.17 -14.38 -19.88
CA SER A 73 -36.64 -15.70 -19.64
C SER A 73 -35.57 -15.93 -20.69
N LEU A 74 -34.37 -16.30 -20.24
CA LEU A 74 -33.30 -16.74 -21.13
C LEU A 74 -33.92 -17.71 -22.13
N SER A 75 -33.70 -17.49 -23.43
CA SER A 75 -34.21 -18.43 -24.43
C SER A 75 -33.72 -19.84 -24.06
N PRO A 76 -34.50 -20.90 -24.33
CA PRO A 76 -34.11 -22.27 -24.01
C PRO A 76 -32.69 -22.61 -24.48
N ASP A 77 -32.27 -22.06 -25.63
CA ASP A 77 -30.91 -22.20 -26.15
C ASP A 77 -29.85 -21.47 -25.31
N THR A 78 -30.15 -20.25 -24.84
CA THR A 78 -29.23 -19.51 -23.96
C THR A 78 -29.11 -20.21 -22.60
N PHE A 79 -30.21 -20.75 -22.08
CA PHE A 79 -30.22 -21.54 -20.86
C PHE A 79 -29.46 -22.87 -21.02
N ALA A 80 -29.60 -23.55 -22.16
CA ALA A 80 -28.86 -24.77 -22.48
C ALA A 80 -27.36 -24.50 -22.62
N ARG A 81 -26.96 -23.43 -23.32
CA ARG A 81 -25.55 -22.99 -23.41
C ARG A 81 -24.98 -22.63 -22.04
N TRP A 82 -25.76 -21.95 -21.20
CA TRP A 82 -25.37 -21.65 -19.83
C TRP A 82 -25.21 -22.91 -18.97
N GLN A 83 -26.09 -23.90 -19.10
CA GLN A 83 -25.95 -25.19 -18.43
C GLN A 83 -24.71 -25.96 -18.89
N ILE A 84 -24.42 -25.98 -20.19
CA ILE A 84 -23.21 -26.63 -20.73
C ILE A 84 -21.96 -25.94 -20.16
N PHE A 85 -21.92 -24.62 -20.21
CA PHE A 85 -20.81 -23.83 -19.65
C PHE A 85 -20.64 -24.07 -18.14
N ARG A 86 -21.73 -24.08 -17.38
CA ARG A 86 -21.72 -24.41 -15.95
C ARG A 86 -21.19 -25.82 -15.70
N ASN A 87 -21.65 -26.82 -16.45
CA ASN A 87 -21.20 -28.19 -16.32
C ASN A 87 -19.70 -28.34 -16.65
N MET A 88 -19.20 -27.57 -17.63
CA MET A 88 -17.76 -27.50 -17.94
C MET A 88 -16.97 -26.90 -16.77
N LEU A 89 -17.46 -25.82 -16.16
CA LEU A 89 -16.83 -25.21 -14.98
C LEU A 89 -16.93 -26.08 -13.73
N ASP A 90 -17.94 -26.95 -13.64
CA ASP A 90 -18.17 -27.78 -12.45
C ASP A 90 -17.21 -28.98 -12.32
N SER A 91 -16.46 -29.30 -13.37
CA SER A 91 -15.46 -30.38 -13.33
C SER A 91 -14.32 -30.07 -12.35
N PRO A 92 -13.77 -31.06 -11.61
CA PRO A 92 -12.64 -30.85 -10.70
C PRO A 92 -11.42 -30.21 -11.38
N LYS A 93 -11.14 -30.59 -12.64
CA LYS A 93 -10.03 -30.04 -13.42
C LYS A 93 -10.25 -28.57 -13.75
N SER A 94 -11.46 -28.20 -14.15
CA SER A 94 -11.83 -26.81 -14.45
C SER A 94 -11.81 -25.95 -13.19
N LYS A 95 -12.32 -26.46 -12.06
CA LYS A 95 -12.25 -25.79 -10.75
C LYS A 95 -10.81 -25.57 -10.31
N LEU A 96 -9.95 -26.58 -10.45
CA LEU A 96 -8.54 -26.45 -10.12
C LEU A 96 -7.84 -25.44 -11.04
N ALA A 97 -8.09 -25.49 -12.35
CA ALA A 97 -7.53 -24.52 -13.30
C ALA A 97 -8.00 -23.10 -12.98
N ALA A 98 -9.30 -22.91 -12.73
CA ALA A 98 -9.86 -21.62 -12.33
C ALA A 98 -9.27 -21.15 -10.99
N ALA A 99 -9.10 -22.03 -10.01
CA ALA A 99 -8.49 -21.71 -8.73
C ALA A 99 -7.01 -21.31 -8.87
N VAL A 100 -6.22 -22.00 -9.70
CA VAL A 100 -4.83 -21.61 -9.99
C VAL A 100 -4.78 -20.26 -10.69
N VAL A 101 -5.65 -20.05 -11.70
CA VAL A 101 -5.78 -18.75 -12.37
C VAL A 101 -6.19 -17.67 -11.37
N SER A 102 -7.17 -17.92 -10.50
CA SER A 102 -7.58 -16.98 -9.45
C SER A 102 -6.47 -16.72 -8.44
N LEU A 103 -5.68 -17.72 -8.05
CA LEU A 103 -4.56 -17.55 -7.14
C LEU A 103 -3.42 -16.73 -7.76
N ILE A 104 -3.28 -16.77 -9.09
CA ILE A 104 -2.35 -15.91 -9.84
C ILE A 104 -2.97 -14.52 -10.06
N ALA A 105 -4.25 -14.48 -10.41
CA ALA A 105 -4.97 -13.28 -10.80
C ALA A 105 -5.38 -12.42 -9.60
N VAL A 106 -5.63 -12.95 -8.41
CA VAL A 106 -5.96 -12.17 -7.21
C VAL A 106 -4.78 -11.30 -6.78
N PRO A 107 -3.54 -11.82 -6.65
CA PRO A 107 -2.37 -10.99 -6.49
C PRO A 107 -2.28 -9.93 -7.59
N LEU A 108 -2.49 -10.31 -8.86
CA LEU A 108 -2.45 -9.34 -9.95
C LEU A 108 -3.60 -8.32 -9.89
N MET A 109 -4.80 -8.67 -9.44
CA MET A 109 -5.95 -7.77 -9.28
C MET A 109 -5.78 -6.84 -8.08
N ALA A 110 -5.34 -7.38 -6.95
CA ALA A 110 -4.97 -6.62 -5.76
C ALA A 110 -3.81 -5.67 -6.05
N PHE A 111 -2.95 -6.04 -7.01
CA PHE A 111 -1.89 -5.21 -7.56
C PHE A 111 -2.27 -4.55 -8.92
N GLY A 112 -3.55 -4.50 -9.31
CA GLY A 112 -4.07 -3.75 -10.48
C GLY A 112 -3.50 -4.08 -11.87
N THR A 113 -2.92 -5.25 -12.08
CA THR A 113 -2.17 -5.67 -13.28
C THR A 113 -2.95 -6.62 -14.21
N LEU A 114 -4.28 -6.70 -14.10
CA LEU A 114 -5.11 -7.44 -15.08
C LEU A 114 -5.29 -6.74 -16.43
N PHE A 115 -4.60 -5.62 -16.69
CA PHE A 115 -4.71 -4.89 -17.94
C PHE A 115 -3.96 -5.58 -19.10
N PRO A 116 -4.51 -5.59 -20.32
CA PRO A 116 -3.98 -6.36 -21.45
C PRO A 116 -2.66 -5.84 -22.07
N ALA A 117 -1.98 -4.88 -21.45
CA ALA A 117 -0.83 -4.18 -22.02
C ALA A 117 0.55 -4.77 -21.66
N TYR A 118 0.63 -5.98 -21.08
CA TYR A 118 1.88 -6.51 -20.53
C TYR A 118 2.54 -7.58 -21.40
N SER A 119 3.86 -7.47 -21.57
CA SER A 119 4.69 -8.58 -22.06
C SER A 119 4.68 -9.75 -21.04
N PRO A 120 4.83 -11.02 -21.47
CA PRO A 120 4.86 -12.17 -20.55
C PRO A 120 5.90 -12.05 -19.43
N ARG A 121 7.03 -11.39 -19.71
CA ARG A 121 8.08 -11.12 -18.72
C ARG A 121 7.58 -10.18 -17.62
N ASN A 122 6.93 -9.08 -17.97
CA ASN A 122 6.38 -8.13 -17.00
C ASN A 122 5.27 -8.76 -16.16
N TYR A 123 4.49 -9.67 -16.76
CA TYR A 123 3.50 -10.47 -16.03
C TYR A 123 4.16 -11.36 -14.97
N ALA A 124 5.28 -12.01 -15.29
CA ALA A 124 6.02 -12.82 -14.31
C ALA A 124 6.59 -12.00 -13.16
N ILE A 125 7.15 -10.80 -13.40
CA ILE A 125 7.64 -9.95 -12.30
C ILE A 125 6.47 -9.41 -11.48
N ALA A 126 5.34 -9.05 -12.11
CA ALA A 126 4.12 -8.60 -11.42
C ALA A 126 3.55 -9.69 -10.52
N ILE A 127 3.50 -10.94 -11.00
CA ILE A 127 3.15 -12.11 -10.17
C ILE A 127 4.13 -12.21 -9.01
N TRP A 128 5.44 -12.32 -9.28
CA TRP A 128 6.45 -12.45 -8.22
C TRP A 128 6.34 -11.32 -7.19
N THR A 129 6.15 -10.10 -7.66
CA THR A 129 5.96 -8.86 -6.91
C THR A 129 4.75 -8.90 -6.00
N ALA A 130 3.63 -9.32 -6.56
CA ALA A 130 2.39 -9.43 -5.82
C ALA A 130 2.53 -10.51 -4.74
N TRP A 131 3.18 -11.63 -5.08
CA TRP A 131 3.51 -12.70 -4.14
C TRP A 131 4.57 -12.32 -3.11
N ASP A 132 5.52 -11.43 -3.39
CA ASP A 132 6.52 -10.97 -2.41
C ASP A 132 5.85 -10.19 -1.27
N GLY A 133 4.81 -9.39 -1.57
CA GLY A 133 3.96 -8.77 -0.55
C GLY A 133 2.90 -9.71 0.07
N LEU A 134 2.42 -10.70 -0.70
CA LEU A 134 1.45 -11.72 -0.27
C LEU A 134 2.08 -12.94 0.41
N LEU A 135 3.39 -13.13 0.44
CA LEU A 135 4.05 -14.17 1.25
C LEU A 135 4.27 -13.64 2.66
N SER A 136 3.23 -13.01 3.20
CA SER A 136 3.19 -12.43 4.53
C SER A 136 2.64 -13.42 5.56
N SER A 137 2.78 -13.10 6.84
CA SER A 137 2.20 -13.88 7.93
C SER A 137 0.68 -14.06 7.78
N SER A 138 -0.05 -13.04 7.33
CA SER A 138 -1.51 -13.10 7.18
C SER A 138 -1.93 -13.96 5.99
N SER A 139 -1.23 -13.91 4.87
CA SER A 139 -1.54 -14.75 3.71
C SER A 139 -1.11 -16.20 3.89
N LEU A 140 0.01 -16.46 4.57
CA LEU A 140 0.33 -17.81 5.05
C LEU A 140 -0.71 -18.29 6.06
N SER A 141 -1.22 -17.42 6.93
CA SER A 141 -2.32 -17.75 7.84
C SER A 141 -3.60 -18.07 7.06
N ILE A 142 -3.97 -17.27 6.05
CA ILE A 142 -5.11 -17.54 5.19
C ILE A 142 -4.93 -18.88 4.49
N MET A 143 -3.77 -19.14 3.87
CA MET A 143 -3.46 -20.44 3.25
C MET A 143 -3.55 -21.59 4.26
N PHE A 144 -2.99 -21.42 5.46
CA PHE A 144 -3.05 -22.42 6.52
C PHE A 144 -4.50 -22.73 6.92
N PHE A 145 -5.31 -21.70 7.24
CA PHE A 145 -6.72 -21.88 7.61
C PHE A 145 -7.57 -22.46 6.48
N THR A 146 -7.30 -22.06 5.24
CA THR A 146 -8.04 -22.56 4.07
C THR A 146 -7.65 -23.98 3.69
N PHE A 147 -6.37 -24.35 3.81
CA PHE A 147 -5.95 -25.74 3.67
C PHE A 147 -6.49 -26.59 4.82
N ALA A 148 -6.40 -26.15 6.08
CA ALA A 148 -7.02 -26.85 7.21
C ALA A 148 -8.52 -27.05 7.00
N GLY A 149 -9.22 -26.01 6.52
CA GLY A 149 -10.63 -26.09 6.12
C GLY A 149 -10.87 -27.08 4.97
N ALA A 150 -9.99 -27.15 3.97
CA ALA A 150 -10.06 -28.12 2.89
C ALA A 150 -9.85 -29.57 3.39
N PHE A 151 -8.92 -29.81 4.30
CA PHE A 151 -8.72 -31.12 4.92
C PHE A 151 -9.94 -31.53 5.75
N LEU A 152 -10.46 -30.62 6.59
CA LEU A 152 -11.68 -30.85 7.35
C LEU A 152 -12.87 -31.14 6.44
N TYR A 153 -13.00 -30.41 5.33
CA TYR A 153 -14.02 -30.64 4.32
C TYR A 153 -13.94 -32.07 3.74
N VAL A 154 -12.74 -32.51 3.33
CA VAL A 154 -12.59 -33.85 2.74
C VAL A 154 -12.92 -34.92 3.77
N GLU A 155 -12.42 -34.79 5.01
CA GLU A 155 -12.70 -35.74 6.07
C GLU A 155 -14.20 -35.87 6.34
N LEU A 156 -14.90 -34.74 6.50
CA LEU A 156 -16.36 -34.71 6.68
C LEU A 156 -17.11 -35.24 5.45
N ALA A 157 -16.65 -34.93 4.23
CA ALA A 157 -17.27 -35.40 3.01
C ALA A 157 -17.09 -36.93 2.79
N THR A 158 -16.03 -37.51 3.37
CA THR A 158 -15.80 -38.96 3.39
C THR A 158 -16.52 -39.66 4.54
N SER A 159 -16.78 -38.97 5.66
CA SER A 159 -17.49 -39.54 6.80
C SER A 159 -19.01 -39.57 6.62
N ILE A 160 -19.58 -38.72 5.74
CA ILE A 160 -20.96 -38.83 5.30
C ILE A 160 -21.10 -40.19 4.57
N PRO A 161 -21.82 -41.16 5.17
CA PRO A 161 -21.92 -42.49 4.60
C PRO A 161 -22.47 -42.37 3.17
N ALA A 162 -21.84 -43.05 2.23
CA ALA A 162 -22.47 -43.33 0.94
C ALA A 162 -23.56 -44.40 1.15
N THR A 163 -24.47 -44.19 2.11
CA THR A 163 -25.67 -44.99 2.25
C THR A 163 -26.57 -44.62 1.08
N ALA A 164 -26.30 -45.24 -0.06
CA ALA A 164 -27.41 -45.65 -0.91
C ALA A 164 -28.36 -46.41 0.04
N PRO A 165 -29.64 -46.03 0.14
CA PRO A 165 -30.59 -46.84 0.89
C PRO A 165 -30.48 -48.25 0.30
N SER A 166 -29.92 -49.18 1.07
CA SER A 166 -29.75 -50.55 0.63
C SER A 166 -31.16 -51.09 0.47
N SER A 167 -31.65 -51.14 -0.77
CA SER A 167 -32.95 -51.72 -1.12
C SER A 167 -32.97 -53.25 -0.95
N SER A 168 -32.07 -53.81 -0.15
CA SER A 168 -31.95 -55.23 0.14
C SER A 168 -32.72 -55.65 1.39
N ARG A 169 -33.58 -54.80 1.97
CA ARG A 169 -34.74 -55.33 2.69
C ARG A 169 -35.67 -55.96 1.64
N SER A 170 -35.36 -57.20 1.30
CA SER A 170 -36.40 -58.15 0.89
C SER A 170 -37.55 -58.01 1.90
N PRO A 171 -38.82 -57.91 1.47
CA PRO A 171 -39.94 -57.90 2.39
C PRO A 171 -39.99 -59.26 3.10
N THR A 172 -39.24 -59.41 4.18
CA THR A 172 -39.50 -60.44 5.17
C THR A 172 -40.87 -60.14 5.73
N ALA A 173 -41.77 -61.11 5.53
CA ALA A 173 -43.16 -61.17 5.95
C ALA A 173 -43.53 -60.18 7.06
N MET A 174 -44.54 -59.36 6.76
CA MET A 174 -45.32 -58.67 7.79
C MET A 174 -45.75 -59.69 8.85
N ASP A 175 -45.28 -59.48 10.06
CA ASP A 175 -45.77 -60.16 11.25
C ASP A 175 -47.22 -59.69 11.49
N THR A 176 -48.17 -60.60 11.30
CA THR A 176 -49.62 -60.34 11.38
C THR A 176 -50.12 -60.48 12.82
N SER A 177 -49.62 -59.65 13.74
CA SER A 177 -50.18 -59.57 15.09
C SER A 177 -50.55 -58.14 15.46
N GLY A 178 -51.84 -57.82 15.29
CA GLY A 178 -52.58 -56.86 16.11
C GLY A 178 -52.50 -55.39 15.70
N ASP A 179 -53.43 -54.94 14.85
CA ASP A 179 -54.43 -53.92 15.23
C ASP A 179 -55.39 -53.62 14.05
N PRO A 180 -56.72 -53.60 14.25
CA PRO A 180 -57.69 -53.47 13.16
C PRO A 180 -58.21 -52.03 13.06
N PHE A 181 -57.54 -51.15 12.34
CA PHE A 181 -58.14 -49.85 11.97
C PHE A 181 -57.59 -49.31 10.64
N PHE A 182 -57.91 -49.96 9.53
CA PHE A 182 -58.08 -49.29 8.24
C PHE A 182 -59.02 -50.12 7.36
N VAL A 183 -60.28 -49.71 7.28
CA VAL A 183 -61.25 -50.26 6.33
C VAL A 183 -60.87 -49.75 4.94
N ILE A 184 -60.20 -50.59 4.16
CA ILE A 184 -60.07 -50.40 2.71
C ILE A 184 -61.32 -51.01 2.09
N THR A 185 -62.27 -50.17 1.70
CA THR A 185 -63.43 -50.56 0.90
C THR A 185 -62.99 -50.92 -0.53
N SER A 186 -63.44 -52.09 -0.98
CA SER A 186 -63.36 -52.64 -2.35
C SER A 186 -61.96 -52.85 -2.95
N CYS A 187 -61.47 -54.10 -2.84
CA CYS A 187 -60.43 -54.63 -3.73
C CYS A 187 -61.01 -54.90 -5.13
N PRO A 188 -60.35 -54.48 -6.23
CA PRO A 188 -60.66 -54.98 -7.56
C PRO A 188 -60.29 -56.47 -7.65
N SER A 189 -61.18 -57.28 -8.21
CA SER A 189 -61.06 -58.74 -8.34
C SER A 189 -60.06 -59.22 -9.40
N ASP A 190 -59.15 -58.36 -9.86
CA ASP A 190 -58.18 -58.69 -10.91
C ASP A 190 -56.76 -58.23 -10.54
N PRO A 191 -55.96 -59.09 -9.88
CA PRO A 191 -54.56 -58.78 -9.54
C PRO A 191 -53.67 -58.56 -10.78
N ALA A 192 -54.11 -58.94 -11.99
CA ALA A 192 -53.36 -58.69 -13.22
C ALA A 192 -53.43 -57.22 -13.68
N LYS A 193 -54.50 -56.49 -13.33
CA LYS A 193 -54.62 -55.05 -13.66
C LYS A 193 -53.84 -54.15 -12.72
N LEU A 194 -53.68 -54.52 -11.44
CA LEU A 194 -52.95 -53.71 -10.47
C LEU A 194 -51.43 -53.70 -10.72
N ALA A 195 -50.88 -54.77 -11.30
CA ALA A 195 -49.48 -54.84 -11.71
C ALA A 195 -49.18 -54.03 -13.00
N ALA A 196 -50.20 -53.71 -13.81
CA ALA A 196 -50.05 -52.97 -15.05
C ALA A 196 -50.15 -51.43 -14.87
N GLU A 197 -50.73 -50.96 -13.77
CA GLU A 197 -50.97 -49.52 -13.53
C GLU A 197 -50.03 -48.87 -12.51
N LEU A 198 -49.14 -49.61 -11.86
CA LEU A 198 -48.07 -49.01 -11.07
C LEU A 198 -46.94 -48.61 -12.02
N PRO A 199 -46.75 -47.31 -12.33
CA PRO A 199 -45.60 -46.89 -13.10
C PRO A 199 -44.36 -47.30 -12.30
N VAL A 200 -43.66 -48.32 -12.77
CA VAL A 200 -42.33 -48.67 -12.29
C VAL A 200 -41.45 -47.47 -12.62
N GLN A 201 -41.41 -46.49 -11.71
CA GLN A 201 -40.45 -45.42 -11.82
C GLN A 201 -39.08 -46.10 -11.82
N PRO A 202 -38.30 -45.96 -12.90
CA PRO A 202 -37.09 -46.73 -13.04
C PRO A 202 -36.18 -46.39 -11.86
N ILE A 203 -35.61 -47.42 -11.22
CA ILE A 203 -34.63 -47.32 -10.12
C ILE A 203 -33.51 -46.32 -10.48
N SER A 204 -33.23 -46.14 -11.78
CA SER A 204 -32.34 -45.13 -12.32
C SER A 204 -32.68 -43.68 -11.90
N GLY A 205 -33.96 -43.34 -11.75
CA GLY A 205 -34.44 -42.04 -11.28
C GLY A 205 -34.09 -41.77 -9.82
N TYR A 206 -34.26 -42.77 -8.94
CA TYR A 206 -33.90 -42.67 -7.53
C TYR A 206 -32.38 -42.58 -7.32
N VAL A 207 -31.60 -43.37 -8.07
CA VAL A 207 -30.13 -43.31 -8.02
C VAL A 207 -29.62 -41.95 -8.52
N LYS A 208 -30.22 -41.39 -9.58
CA LYS A 208 -29.90 -40.04 -10.06
C LYS A 208 -30.24 -38.97 -9.01
N LYS A 209 -31.41 -39.04 -8.38
CA LYS A 209 -31.81 -38.12 -7.30
C LYS A 209 -30.90 -38.22 -6.07
N ALA A 210 -30.54 -39.43 -5.64
CA ALA A 210 -29.64 -39.64 -4.51
C ALA A 210 -28.23 -39.11 -4.78
N LYS A 211 -27.67 -39.36 -5.99
CA LYS A 211 -26.39 -38.77 -6.42
C LYS A 211 -26.44 -37.25 -6.49
N ALA A 212 -27.51 -36.68 -7.02
CA ALA A 212 -27.71 -35.23 -7.06
C ALA A 212 -27.81 -34.63 -5.64
N TYR A 213 -28.50 -35.31 -4.72
CA TYR A 213 -28.61 -34.87 -3.33
C TYR A 213 -27.25 -34.94 -2.61
N ALA A 214 -26.49 -36.03 -2.79
CA ALA A 214 -25.15 -36.17 -2.22
C ALA A 214 -24.18 -35.12 -2.76
N LEU A 215 -24.22 -34.84 -4.07
CA LEU A 215 -23.43 -33.79 -4.70
C LEU A 215 -23.82 -32.40 -4.15
N SER A 216 -25.12 -32.12 -4.05
CA SER A 216 -25.65 -30.87 -3.49
C SER A 216 -25.25 -30.69 -2.03
N SER A 217 -25.32 -31.73 -1.20
CA SER A 217 -24.90 -31.68 0.19
C SER A 217 -23.40 -31.48 0.35
N ARG A 218 -22.57 -32.13 -0.48
CA ARG A 218 -21.11 -31.89 -0.53
C ARG A 218 -20.78 -30.47 -0.98
N GLN A 219 -21.53 -29.92 -1.93
CA GLN A 219 -21.35 -28.55 -2.39
C GLN A 219 -21.74 -27.54 -1.31
N ARG A 220 -22.88 -27.76 -0.62
CA ARG A 220 -23.27 -26.94 0.54
C ARG A 220 -22.22 -26.98 1.64
N LEU A 221 -21.71 -28.17 2.00
CA LEU A 221 -20.66 -28.31 3.01
C LEU A 221 -19.38 -27.55 2.63
N PHE A 222 -18.96 -27.62 1.37
CA PHE A 222 -17.81 -26.85 0.87
C PHE A 222 -18.04 -25.35 1.07
N HIS A 223 -19.19 -24.84 0.62
CA HIS A 223 -19.52 -23.42 0.75
C HIS A 223 -19.67 -22.98 2.20
N SER A 224 -20.20 -23.83 3.09
CA SER A 224 -20.32 -23.52 4.52
C SER A 224 -18.94 -23.38 5.18
N ILE A 225 -18.03 -24.32 4.93
CA ILE A 225 -16.67 -24.25 5.49
C ILE A 225 -15.92 -23.06 4.90
N ALA A 226 -15.98 -22.85 3.57
CA ALA A 226 -15.41 -21.69 2.92
C ALA A 226 -15.95 -20.37 3.50
N GLY A 227 -17.27 -20.30 3.73
CA GLY A 227 -17.94 -19.13 4.30
C GLY A 227 -17.52 -18.85 5.74
N VAL A 228 -17.39 -19.89 6.58
CA VAL A 228 -16.89 -19.74 7.97
C VAL A 228 -15.43 -19.28 7.96
N THR A 229 -14.58 -19.90 7.13
CA THR A 229 -13.18 -19.50 6.99
C THR A 229 -13.07 -18.05 6.53
N LEU A 230 -13.84 -17.66 5.52
CA LEU A 230 -13.90 -16.28 5.03
C LEU A 230 -14.34 -15.31 6.12
N PHE A 231 -15.40 -15.63 6.88
CA PHE A 231 -15.88 -14.79 7.97
C PHE A 231 -14.81 -14.59 9.06
N VAL A 232 -14.18 -15.68 9.52
CA VAL A 232 -13.11 -15.63 10.52
C VAL A 232 -11.96 -14.75 10.01
N LEU A 233 -11.56 -14.93 8.76
CA LEU A 233 -10.50 -14.12 8.16
C LEU A 233 -10.89 -12.65 8.07
N LEU A 234 -12.10 -12.31 7.61
CA LEU A 234 -12.54 -10.92 7.54
C LEU A 234 -12.56 -10.24 8.91
N VAL A 235 -12.97 -10.96 9.97
CA VAL A 235 -12.92 -10.46 11.34
C VAL A 235 -11.48 -10.24 11.78
N ILE A 236 -10.59 -11.22 11.55
CA ILE A 236 -9.17 -11.11 11.89
C ILE A 236 -8.53 -9.92 11.16
N LEU A 237 -8.75 -9.78 9.85
CA LEU A 237 -8.14 -8.70 9.06
C LEU A 237 -8.73 -7.33 9.40
N GLY A 238 -10.04 -7.25 9.63
CA GLY A 238 -10.71 -6.01 10.04
C GLY A 238 -10.30 -5.52 11.43
N ILE A 239 -9.83 -6.41 12.30
CA ILE A 239 -9.30 -6.06 13.63
C ILE A 239 -7.78 -5.84 13.56
N ILE A 240 -7.01 -6.81 13.07
CA ILE A 240 -5.54 -6.76 13.11
C ILE A 240 -4.98 -5.60 12.30
N GLY A 241 -5.52 -5.33 11.11
CA GLY A 241 -5.02 -4.27 10.22
C GLY A 241 -4.99 -2.92 10.94
N PRO A 242 -6.14 -2.39 11.41
CA PRO A 242 -6.15 -1.12 12.12
C PRO A 242 -5.36 -1.11 13.42
N TYR A 243 -5.38 -2.20 14.20
CA TYR A 243 -4.64 -2.28 15.46
C TYR A 243 -3.13 -2.19 15.29
N SER A 244 -2.60 -2.58 14.13
CA SER A 244 -1.16 -2.46 13.85
C SER A 244 -0.67 -1.04 13.71
N ILE A 245 -1.51 -0.14 13.21
CA ILE A 245 -1.20 1.29 13.08
C ILE A 245 -1.37 1.98 14.45
N VAL A 246 -2.33 1.50 15.25
CA VAL A 246 -2.50 1.96 16.63
C VAL A 246 -1.32 1.51 17.51
N TYR A 247 -0.84 0.29 17.34
CA TYR A 247 0.23 -0.32 18.13
C TYR A 247 1.37 -0.81 17.23
N PRO A 248 2.18 0.10 16.65
CA PRO A 248 3.25 -0.27 15.74
C PRO A 248 4.28 -1.20 16.40
N SER A 249 4.72 -2.21 15.67
CA SER A 249 5.66 -3.22 16.18
C SER A 249 6.22 -4.09 15.06
N TRP A 250 7.46 -4.55 15.22
CA TRP A 250 8.04 -5.61 14.39
C TRP A 250 7.34 -6.96 14.51
N LEU A 251 6.62 -7.22 15.60
CA LEU A 251 5.89 -8.48 15.82
C LEU A 251 4.80 -8.73 14.78
N TRP A 252 4.32 -7.66 14.17
CA TRP A 252 3.38 -7.68 13.07
C TRP A 252 3.98 -8.17 11.73
N TYR A 253 5.30 -8.12 11.59
CA TYR A 253 6.02 -8.32 10.33
C TYR A 253 7.10 -9.40 10.42
N PRO A 254 6.81 -10.63 10.87
CA PRO A 254 7.83 -11.65 11.08
C PRO A 254 8.57 -12.08 9.81
N LEU A 255 7.99 -11.84 8.62
CA LEU A 255 8.60 -12.16 7.33
C LEU A 255 9.34 -10.98 6.69
N ALA A 256 9.17 -9.78 7.26
CA ALA A 256 10.01 -8.65 6.95
C ALA A 256 11.36 -8.73 7.68
N TRP A 257 11.48 -9.61 8.68
CA TRP A 257 12.73 -9.81 9.43
C TRP A 257 13.83 -10.32 8.49
N GLY A 258 14.72 -9.41 8.10
CA GLY A 258 15.84 -9.67 7.20
C GLY A 258 15.61 -9.32 5.73
N SER A 259 14.37 -9.08 5.29
CA SER A 259 14.06 -8.63 3.92
C SER A 259 13.79 -7.13 3.83
N PHE A 260 13.26 -6.53 4.90
CA PHE A 260 13.07 -5.10 5.03
C PHE A 260 14.10 -4.54 6.00
N HIS A 261 15.10 -3.85 5.46
CA HIS A 261 16.19 -3.32 6.27
C HIS A 261 15.96 -1.85 6.59
N VAL A 262 15.83 -1.56 7.88
CA VAL A 262 15.87 -0.20 8.43
C VAL A 262 17.31 0.06 8.82
N TYR A 263 17.91 1.06 8.20
CA TYR A 263 19.29 1.46 8.50
C TYR A 263 19.33 2.28 9.78
N ASP A 264 20.34 2.07 10.61
CA ASP A 264 20.56 2.86 11.82
C ASP A 264 21.36 4.12 11.45
N TYR A 265 20.94 5.28 11.96
CA TYR A 265 21.67 6.53 11.75
C TYR A 265 23.06 6.49 12.40
N GLN A 266 23.27 5.68 13.44
CA GLN A 266 24.55 5.51 14.11
C GLN A 266 25.65 4.95 13.19
N ASP A 267 25.27 4.19 12.16
CA ASP A 267 26.22 3.60 11.21
C ASP A 267 26.68 4.61 10.12
N ILE A 268 25.95 5.72 9.93
CA ILE A 268 26.29 6.68 8.86
C ILE A 268 27.61 7.41 9.13
N LEU A 269 27.78 8.01 10.31
CA LEU A 269 28.94 8.86 10.58
C LEU A 269 30.27 8.09 10.51
N PRO A 270 30.38 6.86 11.05
CA PRO A 270 31.56 6.02 10.84
C PRO A 270 31.86 5.78 9.35
N ALA A 271 30.84 5.47 8.54
CA ALA A 271 31.02 5.23 7.11
C ALA A 271 31.44 6.50 6.33
N ILE A 272 30.89 7.67 6.69
CA ILE A 272 31.27 8.96 6.10
C ILE A 272 32.74 9.31 6.38
N ASN A 273 33.28 8.95 7.54
CA ASN A 273 34.66 9.29 7.90
C ASN A 273 35.72 8.60 7.01
N ASN A 274 35.35 7.51 6.33
CA ASN A 274 36.26 6.75 5.47
C ASN A 274 36.23 7.19 4.00
N ILE A 275 35.48 8.23 3.66
CA ILE A 275 35.32 8.67 2.27
C ILE A 275 36.54 9.43 1.73
N CYS A 276 37.07 8.99 0.58
CA CYS A 276 38.02 9.76 -0.21
C CYS A 276 37.31 10.85 -1.01
N ARG A 277 37.38 12.09 -0.53
CA ARG A 277 36.66 13.19 -1.18
C ARG A 277 37.26 13.60 -2.52
N ASP A 278 38.57 13.44 -2.71
CA ASP A 278 39.28 13.95 -3.89
C ASP A 278 39.60 12.90 -4.95
N ARG A 279 38.98 11.71 -4.84
CA ARG A 279 39.18 10.61 -5.76
C ARG A 279 37.87 10.17 -6.41
N SER A 280 37.98 9.58 -7.60
CA SER A 280 36.85 8.99 -8.32
C SER A 280 36.36 7.68 -7.68
N ASP A 281 37.20 6.99 -6.92
CA ASP A 281 36.83 5.89 -6.06
C ASP A 281 36.67 6.43 -4.64
N LEU A 282 35.45 6.50 -4.13
CA LEU A 282 35.15 7.10 -2.81
C LEU A 282 35.87 6.44 -1.62
N CYS A 283 36.76 5.46 -1.83
CA CYS A 283 37.48 4.66 -0.82
C CYS A 283 36.58 3.95 0.20
N LEU A 284 35.30 3.86 -0.10
CA LEU A 284 34.34 3.14 0.71
C LEU A 284 34.40 1.65 0.39
N SER A 285 34.35 0.83 1.42
CA SER A 285 34.06 -0.61 1.32
C SER A 285 32.63 -0.86 0.85
N ASP A 286 32.34 -2.09 0.42
CA ASP A 286 30.99 -2.50 0.00
C ASP A 286 29.93 -2.24 1.09
N ARG A 287 30.29 -2.50 2.36
CA ARG A 287 29.39 -2.25 3.51
C ARG A 287 29.12 -0.76 3.70
N GLU A 288 30.12 0.09 3.55
CA GLU A 288 29.92 1.54 3.71
C GLU A 288 29.12 2.13 2.55
N TRP A 289 29.32 1.63 1.33
CA TRP A 289 28.43 1.91 0.20
C TRP A 289 26.99 1.50 0.52
N GLU A 290 26.78 0.31 1.05
CA GLU A 290 25.46 -0.19 1.42
C GLU A 290 24.80 0.72 2.47
N VAL A 291 25.50 1.05 3.56
CA VAL A 291 24.98 1.95 4.61
C VAL A 291 24.66 3.34 4.06
N LEU A 292 25.59 3.97 3.33
CA LEU A 292 25.40 5.33 2.82
C LEU A 292 24.43 5.40 1.62
N SER A 293 24.07 4.27 1.03
CA SER A 293 23.08 4.16 -0.05
C SER A 293 21.72 3.62 0.39
N SER A 294 21.56 3.27 1.67
CA SER A 294 20.44 2.45 2.15
C SER A 294 20.24 1.18 1.30
N GLY A 295 21.35 0.57 0.86
CA GLY A 295 21.40 -0.62 0.03
C GLY A 295 20.96 -0.44 -1.43
N ALA A 296 20.63 0.79 -1.84
CA ALA A 296 20.08 1.04 -3.17
C ALA A 296 21.16 1.13 -4.28
N LEU A 297 22.39 1.51 -3.93
CA LEU A 297 23.50 1.68 -4.86
C LEU A 297 24.54 0.57 -4.70
N SER A 298 25.19 0.20 -5.80
CA SER A 298 26.30 -0.75 -5.78
C SER A 298 27.61 -0.11 -6.26
N PRO A 299 28.74 -0.26 -5.52
CA PRO A 299 30.04 0.21 -5.99
C PRO A 299 30.51 -0.51 -7.26
N HIS A 300 29.97 -1.70 -7.53
CA HIS A 300 30.29 -2.53 -8.69
C HIS A 300 29.49 -2.12 -9.93
N ASN A 301 28.40 -1.37 -9.77
CA ASN A 301 27.65 -0.80 -10.88
C ASN A 301 28.28 0.51 -11.33
N PHE A 302 28.83 0.54 -12.55
CA PHE A 302 29.51 1.72 -13.07
C PHE A 302 28.59 2.94 -13.22
N LYS A 303 27.28 2.75 -13.48
CA LYS A 303 26.32 3.85 -13.59
C LYS A 303 26.12 4.53 -12.24
N ASP A 304 25.83 3.73 -11.21
CA ASP A 304 25.68 4.18 -9.82
C ASP A 304 26.91 4.98 -9.38
N ARG A 305 28.11 4.41 -9.56
CA ARG A 305 29.37 5.06 -9.18
C ARG A 305 29.60 6.36 -9.95
N ASN A 306 29.41 6.36 -11.27
CA ASN A 306 29.63 7.56 -12.09
C ASN A 306 28.66 8.68 -11.73
N ALA A 307 27.39 8.36 -11.48
CA ALA A 307 26.38 9.33 -11.05
C ALA A 307 26.74 9.91 -9.67
N VAL A 308 27.14 9.08 -8.71
CA VAL A 308 27.57 9.57 -7.39
C VAL A 308 28.80 10.47 -7.49
N VAL A 309 29.82 10.10 -8.28
CA VAL A 309 31.02 10.94 -8.49
C VAL A 309 30.68 12.26 -9.18
N ALA A 310 29.81 12.23 -10.19
CA ALA A 310 29.33 13.45 -10.84
C ALA A 310 28.60 14.36 -9.85
N GLY A 311 27.74 13.80 -9.00
CA GLY A 311 27.04 14.53 -7.95
C GLY A 311 27.95 15.07 -6.86
N GLN A 312 28.99 14.33 -6.49
CA GLN A 312 30.01 14.81 -5.56
C GLN A 312 30.77 16.01 -6.14
N ASN A 313 31.19 15.92 -7.40
CA ASN A 313 31.84 17.04 -8.08
C ASN A 313 30.92 18.26 -8.17
N TYR A 314 29.62 18.03 -8.41
CA TYR A 314 28.62 19.09 -8.36
C TYR A 314 28.51 19.69 -6.94
N ALA A 315 28.31 18.87 -5.91
CA ALA A 315 28.12 19.32 -4.53
C ALA A 315 29.31 20.14 -4.01
N LYS A 316 30.55 19.78 -4.36
CA LYS A 316 31.76 20.50 -3.92
C LYS A 316 31.75 22.00 -4.22
N THR A 317 31.10 22.42 -5.30
CA THR A 317 31.06 23.84 -5.71
C THR A 317 29.73 24.52 -5.39
N HIS A 318 28.79 23.80 -4.79
CA HIS A 318 27.43 24.27 -4.56
C HIS A 318 27.04 24.17 -3.07
N SER A 319 26.13 25.04 -2.65
CA SER A 319 25.55 25.03 -1.30
C SER A 319 24.12 24.47 -1.34
N ILE A 320 23.68 23.85 -0.24
CA ILE A 320 22.34 23.26 -0.10
C ILE A 320 21.67 23.71 1.19
N VAL A 321 20.39 24.08 1.10
CA VAL A 321 19.53 24.31 2.26
C VAL A 321 18.76 23.03 2.54
N VAL A 322 18.78 22.55 3.78
CA VAL A 322 17.84 21.55 4.26
C VAL A 322 16.73 22.28 5.00
N ASN A 323 15.50 22.15 4.54
CA ASN A 323 14.34 22.77 5.16
C ASN A 323 13.49 21.72 5.86
N VAL A 324 13.14 22.03 7.11
CA VAL A 324 12.31 21.17 7.95
C VAL A 324 11.19 21.96 8.62
N LEU A 325 10.04 21.31 8.78
CA LEU A 325 8.99 21.74 9.70
C LEU A 325 9.08 20.90 10.98
N ALA A 326 9.01 21.54 12.14
CA ALA A 326 9.08 20.86 13.41
C ALA A 326 7.97 21.32 14.37
N ARG A 327 7.34 20.34 15.04
CA ARG A 327 6.47 20.58 16.18
C ARG A 327 6.49 19.36 17.10
N ASN A 328 6.96 19.54 18.32
CA ASN A 328 7.14 18.45 19.29
C ASN A 328 8.04 17.30 18.79
N MET A 329 9.22 17.66 18.26
CA MET A 329 10.21 16.76 17.65
C MET A 329 11.51 16.71 18.45
N ARG A 330 11.49 16.95 19.78
CA ARG A 330 12.72 17.00 20.59
C ARG A 330 13.54 15.70 20.49
N GLU A 331 12.85 14.57 20.42
CA GLU A 331 13.46 13.23 20.37
C GLU A 331 14.05 12.90 18.99
N ASP A 332 13.60 13.56 17.91
CA ASP A 332 14.04 13.34 16.53
C ASP A 332 15.27 14.17 16.13
N ILE A 333 15.59 15.22 16.89
CA ILE A 333 16.74 16.11 16.63
C ILE A 333 18.07 15.33 16.45
N PRO A 334 18.42 14.31 17.26
CA PRO A 334 19.67 13.55 17.07
C PRO A 334 19.75 12.83 15.72
N ALA A 335 18.65 12.23 15.25
CA ALA A 335 18.60 11.58 13.95
C ALA A 335 18.75 12.61 12.82
N LEU A 336 18.02 13.72 12.90
CA LEU A 336 18.17 14.84 11.96
C LEU A 336 19.60 15.39 11.95
N ARG A 337 20.24 15.56 13.11
CA ARG A 337 21.64 15.98 13.21
C ARG A 337 22.59 15.07 12.47
N THR A 338 22.41 13.76 12.65
CA THR A 338 23.21 12.77 11.94
C THR A 338 23.04 12.89 10.42
N ASN A 339 21.80 13.11 9.97
CA ASN A 339 21.51 13.35 8.55
C ASN A 339 22.24 14.59 8.01
N ILE A 340 22.17 15.74 8.71
CA ILE A 340 22.87 16.96 8.29
C ILE A 340 24.39 16.77 8.28
N GLU A 341 24.94 16.18 9.34
CA GLU A 341 26.38 15.95 9.46
C GLU A 341 26.90 14.94 8.43
N SER A 342 26.04 14.05 7.93
CA SER A 342 26.41 13.10 6.88
C SER A 342 26.54 13.72 5.49
N ILE A 343 25.78 14.79 5.20
CA ILE A 343 25.83 15.46 3.90
C ILE A 343 26.79 16.66 3.86
N ALA A 344 27.00 17.32 5.00
CA ALA A 344 27.86 18.50 5.12
C ALA A 344 29.27 18.31 4.51
N PRO A 345 29.93 17.16 4.64
CA PRO A 345 31.20 16.85 3.97
C PRO A 345 31.28 17.06 2.46
N PHE A 346 30.15 16.98 1.75
CA PHE A 346 30.12 16.98 0.28
C PHE A 346 29.86 18.35 -0.33
N PHE A 347 29.16 19.21 0.40
CA PHE A 347 28.74 20.51 -0.09
C PHE A 347 29.73 21.60 0.33
N ARG A 348 29.77 22.68 -0.46
CA ARG A 348 30.52 23.89 -0.10
C ARG A 348 30.03 24.44 1.25
N GLU A 349 28.72 24.41 1.44
CA GLU A 349 28.05 24.89 2.64
C GLU A 349 26.68 24.22 2.76
N VAL A 350 26.28 23.91 3.99
CA VAL A 350 24.95 23.39 4.31
C VAL A 350 24.26 24.32 5.30
N ALA A 351 23.00 24.64 5.04
CA ALA A 351 22.16 25.38 5.98
C ALA A 351 20.98 24.50 6.39
N LEU A 352 20.75 24.29 7.68
CA LEU A 352 19.50 23.72 8.18
C LEU A 352 18.56 24.86 8.54
N VAL A 353 17.50 25.07 7.76
CA VAL A 353 16.45 26.06 8.03
C VAL A 353 15.27 25.36 8.70
N VAL A 354 15.04 25.70 9.96
CA VAL A 354 13.99 25.11 10.80
C VAL A 354 12.85 26.10 10.95
N PHE A 355 11.68 25.75 10.43
CA PHE A 355 10.43 26.36 10.87
C PHE A 355 9.87 25.53 12.00
N GLU A 356 9.89 26.08 13.21
CA GLU A 356 9.30 25.47 14.40
C GLU A 356 8.18 26.38 14.90
N ASN A 357 7.03 25.78 15.20
CA ASN A 357 5.91 26.50 15.80
C ASN A 357 5.19 25.70 16.90
N ASP A 358 4.87 26.39 17.98
CA ASP A 358 3.97 25.93 19.05
C ASP A 358 4.34 24.55 19.64
N SER A 359 5.63 24.23 19.76
CA SER A 359 6.11 23.05 20.51
C SER A 359 6.01 23.25 22.02
N ASN A 360 5.82 22.16 22.76
CA ASN A 360 5.73 22.13 24.22
C ASN A 360 6.68 21.12 24.91
N ASP A 361 7.58 20.51 24.14
CA ASP A 361 8.53 19.48 24.57
C ASP A 361 10.00 19.96 24.60
N GLY A 362 10.24 21.25 24.35
CA GLY A 362 11.59 21.81 24.26
C GLY A 362 12.24 21.71 22.86
N THR A 363 11.47 21.40 21.80
CA THR A 363 11.98 21.32 20.42
C THR A 363 12.75 22.58 20.01
N ARG A 364 12.18 23.78 20.21
CA ARG A 364 12.80 25.05 19.79
C ARG A 364 14.13 25.28 20.49
N GLU A 365 14.15 25.10 21.80
CA GLU A 365 15.34 25.22 22.64
C GLU A 365 16.41 24.22 22.19
N GLY A 366 15.99 23.01 21.81
CA GLY A 366 16.86 22.01 21.23
C GLY A 366 17.56 22.44 19.95
N PHE A 367 16.82 23.04 19.01
CA PHE A 367 17.41 23.58 17.79
C PHE A 367 18.29 24.81 18.05
N LYS A 368 17.89 25.70 18.97
CA LYS A 368 18.73 26.86 19.36
C LYS A 368 20.05 26.41 20.01
N GLN A 369 19.99 25.39 20.86
CA GLN A 369 21.18 24.78 21.44
C GLN A 369 22.07 24.19 20.34
N TRP A 370 21.50 23.41 19.43
CA TRP A 370 22.26 22.83 18.31
C TRP A 370 22.90 23.92 17.43
N ALA A 371 22.16 25.00 17.11
CA ALA A 371 22.70 26.14 16.38
C ALA A 371 23.92 26.77 17.08
N ALA A 372 23.91 26.85 18.41
CA ALA A 372 25.05 27.37 19.17
C ALA A 372 26.27 26.44 19.14
N GLU A 373 26.06 25.12 19.10
CA GLU A 373 27.11 24.10 19.11
C GLU A 373 27.88 23.96 17.80
N VAL A 374 27.34 24.46 16.68
CA VAL A 374 27.89 24.21 15.33
C VAL A 374 28.51 25.45 14.68
N LYS A 375 28.72 26.53 15.43
CA LYS A 375 29.26 27.79 14.91
C LYS A 375 30.61 27.65 14.19
N ASP A 376 31.41 26.64 14.57
CA ASP A 376 32.73 26.37 13.99
C ASP A 376 32.72 25.20 12.99
N LYS A 377 31.54 24.75 12.55
CA LYS A 377 31.39 23.67 11.55
C LYS A 377 31.13 24.25 10.15
N ASN A 378 31.27 23.39 9.14
CA ASN A 378 31.00 23.72 7.72
C ASN A 378 29.50 23.71 7.37
N TYR A 379 28.63 23.86 8.38
CA TYR A 379 27.19 24.00 8.24
C TYR A 379 26.66 24.84 9.40
N PHE A 380 25.49 25.45 9.23
CA PHE A 380 24.81 26.17 10.31
C PHE A 380 23.35 25.76 10.44
N VAL A 381 22.79 25.98 11.62
CA VAL A 381 21.35 25.81 11.90
C VAL A 381 20.73 27.19 12.05
N ASP A 382 19.71 27.46 11.25
CA ASP A 382 18.92 28.68 11.27
C ASP A 382 17.50 28.36 11.73
N VAL A 383 17.20 28.75 12.97
CA VAL A 383 15.87 28.61 13.56
C VAL A 383 15.08 29.86 13.21
N MET A 384 14.12 29.70 12.31
CA MET A 384 13.36 30.83 11.78
C MET A 384 12.63 31.60 12.88
N GLU A 385 12.68 32.93 12.77
CA GLU A 385 11.83 33.85 13.53
C GLU A 385 10.70 34.34 12.63
N CYS A 386 9.52 34.57 13.20
CA CYS A 386 8.35 35.04 12.46
C CYS A 386 8.14 36.52 12.74
N GLU A 387 7.87 37.31 11.70
CA GLU A 387 7.75 38.75 11.82
C GLU A 387 6.69 39.15 12.86
N GLY A 388 7.11 39.94 13.86
CA GLY A 388 6.22 40.38 14.94
C GLY A 388 5.78 39.29 15.93
N VAL A 389 6.25 38.05 15.79
CA VAL A 389 5.89 36.93 16.66
C VAL A 389 7.12 36.36 17.33
N VAL A 390 7.27 36.63 18.64
CA VAL A 390 8.36 36.11 19.46
C VAL A 390 8.39 34.58 19.38
N ASP A 391 9.55 34.02 19.05
CA ASP A 391 9.80 32.59 18.94
C ASP A 391 8.87 31.86 17.95
N CYS A 392 8.30 32.58 16.98
CA CYS A 392 7.29 32.05 16.06
C CYS A 392 6.15 31.24 16.75
N LYS A 393 5.75 31.65 17.96
CA LYS A 393 4.60 31.06 18.67
C LYS A 393 3.29 31.58 18.10
N LEU A 394 2.78 30.90 17.09
CA LEU A 394 1.56 31.27 16.35
C LEU A 394 0.26 30.96 17.11
N ASN A 395 0.33 30.23 18.23
CA ASN A 395 -0.80 29.78 19.05
C ASN A 395 -1.84 28.96 18.26
N ARG A 396 -1.36 28.12 17.33
CA ARG A 396 -2.21 27.29 16.49
C ARG A 396 -2.43 25.91 17.12
N LYS A 397 -3.69 25.49 17.17
CA LYS A 397 -4.04 24.15 17.65
C LYS A 397 -3.54 23.09 16.68
N HIS A 398 -3.17 21.92 17.21
CA HIS A 398 -2.86 20.77 16.37
C HIS A 398 -4.11 20.37 15.57
N ARG A 399 -3.94 19.99 14.30
CA ARG A 399 -5.04 19.58 13.39
C ARG A 399 -5.94 18.47 13.94
N ASP A 400 -5.40 17.61 14.80
CA ASP A 400 -6.12 16.50 15.41
C ASP A 400 -6.82 16.84 16.73
N ALA A 401 -6.65 18.06 17.24
CA ALA A 401 -7.28 18.52 18.48
C ALA A 401 -8.79 18.78 18.32
N ALA A 402 -9.27 19.00 17.08
CA ALA A 402 -10.70 19.12 16.81
C ALA A 402 -11.45 17.81 17.15
N THR A 403 -12.71 17.89 17.55
CA THR A 403 -13.56 16.72 17.82
C THR A 403 -14.90 16.83 17.07
N GLY A 404 -15.56 15.69 16.87
CA GLY A 404 -16.87 15.64 16.22
C GLY A 404 -16.83 16.16 14.77
N PRO A 405 -17.87 16.89 14.32
CA PRO A 405 -17.96 17.38 12.94
C PRO A 405 -16.78 18.26 12.52
N ALA A 406 -16.22 19.06 13.42
CA ALA A 406 -15.08 19.92 13.10
C ALA A 406 -13.81 19.12 12.73
N TYR A 407 -13.69 17.87 13.20
CA TYR A 407 -12.61 16.97 12.80
C TYR A 407 -12.89 16.27 11.47
N ASP A 408 -14.14 15.87 11.25
CA ASP A 408 -14.55 15.20 10.01
C ASP A 408 -14.46 16.12 8.78
N TYR A 409 -14.57 17.43 8.98
CA TYR A 409 -14.46 18.45 7.93
C TYR A 409 -13.20 19.32 8.07
N SER A 410 -12.22 18.89 8.85
CA SER A 410 -10.89 19.49 8.80
C SER A 410 -10.01 18.71 7.82
N GLY A 411 -9.26 19.43 6.99
CA GLY A 411 -8.23 18.81 6.17
C GLY A 411 -7.20 18.09 7.04
N GLU A 412 -6.77 16.90 6.66
CA GLU A 412 -5.67 16.20 7.32
C GLU A 412 -4.37 17.00 7.24
N ILE A 413 -4.22 17.83 6.22
CA ILE A 413 -3.05 18.69 6.06
C ILE A 413 -3.07 19.84 7.08
N GLY A 414 -4.25 20.39 7.39
CA GLY A 414 -4.39 21.59 8.20
C GLY A 414 -3.66 22.79 7.57
N GLU A 415 -2.91 23.53 8.36
CA GLU A 415 -2.19 24.74 7.92
C GLU A 415 -0.75 24.46 7.45
N MET A 416 -0.35 23.20 7.21
CA MET A 416 1.04 22.87 6.82
C MET A 416 1.50 23.61 5.56
N HIS A 417 0.60 23.81 4.58
CA HIS A 417 0.91 24.59 3.38
C HIS A 417 1.36 26.02 3.71
N ASN A 418 0.74 26.67 4.70
CA ASN A 418 1.11 28.02 5.13
C ASN A 418 2.50 28.04 5.78
N TYR A 419 2.79 27.07 6.64
CA TYR A 419 4.08 26.97 7.33
C TYR A 419 5.22 26.67 6.33
N ARG A 420 5.00 25.75 5.38
CA ARG A 420 5.98 25.47 4.32
C ARG A 420 6.16 26.68 3.39
N ASN A 421 5.10 27.44 3.11
CA ASN A 421 5.20 28.69 2.34
C ASN A 421 6.02 29.76 3.05
N MET A 422 5.86 29.92 4.37
CA MET A 422 6.71 30.83 5.16
C MET A 422 8.19 30.43 5.03
N ALA A 423 8.50 29.15 5.13
CA ALA A 423 9.85 28.64 4.97
C ALA A 423 10.41 28.83 3.55
N VAL A 424 9.65 28.50 2.51
CA VAL A 424 10.07 28.72 1.12
C VAL A 424 10.26 30.19 0.82
N GLN A 425 9.37 31.06 1.28
CA GLN A 425 9.51 32.51 1.11
C GLN A 425 10.76 33.02 1.80
N TYR A 426 11.01 32.60 3.04
CA TYR A 426 12.21 32.94 3.80
C TYR A 426 13.49 32.54 3.02
N ILE A 427 13.56 31.30 2.53
CA ILE A 427 14.74 30.82 1.78
C ILE A 427 14.89 31.50 0.41
N THR A 428 13.79 31.77 -0.28
CA THR A 428 13.84 32.33 -1.64
C THR A 428 14.13 33.83 -1.66
N HIS A 429 13.75 34.57 -0.60
CA HIS A 429 13.87 36.04 -0.54
C HIS A 429 15.01 36.54 0.34
N ASP A 430 15.42 35.80 1.38
CA ASP A 430 16.50 36.25 2.26
C ASP A 430 17.84 36.23 1.50
N PRO A 431 18.56 37.36 1.40
CA PRO A 431 19.85 37.45 0.71
C PRO A 431 20.88 36.44 1.19
N LYS A 432 20.78 35.96 2.44
CA LYS A 432 21.63 34.92 3.01
C LYS A 432 21.64 33.63 2.18
N TYR A 433 20.52 33.31 1.53
CA TYR A 433 20.37 32.08 0.74
C TYR A 433 20.53 32.30 -0.76
N LYS A 434 20.92 33.50 -1.21
CA LYS A 434 21.02 33.85 -2.62
C LYS A 434 21.88 32.86 -3.42
N ASP A 435 23.02 32.47 -2.87
CA ASP A 435 24.02 31.63 -3.55
C ASP A 435 23.83 30.12 -3.31
N PHE A 436 22.72 29.73 -2.68
CA PHE A 436 22.36 28.33 -2.52
C PHE A 436 21.74 27.78 -3.79
N SER A 437 22.16 26.58 -4.16
CA SER A 437 21.77 25.94 -5.41
C SER A 437 20.48 25.14 -5.29
N HIS A 438 20.28 24.51 -4.13
CA HIS A 438 19.22 23.55 -3.89
C HIS A 438 18.60 23.71 -2.52
N VAL A 439 17.32 23.34 -2.42
CA VAL A 439 16.60 23.12 -1.17
C VAL A 439 16.20 21.65 -1.12
N LEU A 440 16.66 20.95 -0.08
CA LEU A 440 16.16 19.65 0.35
C LEU A 440 15.07 19.87 1.38
N VAL A 441 13.82 19.61 1.01
CA VAL A 441 12.69 19.59 1.96
C VAL A 441 12.56 18.17 2.50
N MET A 442 12.44 18.02 3.81
CA MET A 442 12.24 16.71 4.44
C MET A 442 11.39 16.79 5.70
N ASP A 443 10.75 15.67 6.04
CA ASP A 443 10.03 15.50 7.31
C ASP A 443 10.98 15.06 8.43
N VAL A 444 10.74 15.55 9.65
CA VAL A 444 11.63 15.32 10.80
C VAL A 444 11.28 14.03 11.55
N ASP A 445 10.00 13.66 11.58
CA ASP A 445 9.44 12.46 12.22
C ASP A 445 9.67 11.17 11.42
N LEU A 446 10.63 11.20 10.49
CA LEU A 446 11.03 10.02 9.74
C LEU A 446 11.87 9.07 10.59
N GLY A 447 12.59 9.58 11.60
CA GLY A 447 13.37 8.77 12.54
C GLY A 447 14.47 7.92 11.89
N VAL A 448 14.79 8.16 10.61
CA VAL A 448 15.69 7.30 9.82
C VAL A 448 16.79 8.08 9.11
N PRO A 449 17.92 7.41 8.84
CA PRO A 449 18.96 7.94 7.98
C PRO A 449 18.46 8.15 6.55
N PHE A 450 18.74 9.31 5.96
CA PHE A 450 18.66 9.47 4.50
C PHE A 450 19.99 9.10 3.88
N SER A 451 19.94 8.48 2.72
CA SER A 451 21.13 8.08 1.96
C SER A 451 21.90 9.31 1.40
N PRO A 452 23.12 9.61 1.89
CA PRO A 452 23.92 10.70 1.33
C PRO A 452 24.34 10.40 -0.11
N LEU A 453 24.64 9.14 -0.42
CA LEU A 453 24.98 8.74 -1.80
C LEU A 453 23.77 8.81 -2.74
N GLY A 454 22.56 8.60 -2.24
CA GLY A 454 21.33 8.78 -3.01
C GLY A 454 21.10 10.24 -3.41
N ILE A 455 21.42 11.19 -2.51
CA ILE A 455 21.40 12.63 -2.82
C ILE A 455 22.45 12.96 -3.88
N LEU A 456 23.69 12.48 -3.73
CA LEU A 456 24.74 12.70 -4.73
C LEU A 456 24.37 12.05 -6.08
N HIS A 457 23.85 10.83 -6.08
CA HIS A 457 23.37 10.17 -7.29
C HIS A 457 22.30 11.01 -8.00
N THR A 458 21.39 11.60 -7.25
CA THR A 458 20.36 12.51 -7.76
C THR A 458 20.98 13.72 -8.44
N LEU A 459 21.88 14.42 -7.76
CA LEU A 459 22.59 15.59 -8.29
C LEU A 459 23.45 15.27 -9.52
N GLY A 460 24.08 14.10 -9.56
CA GLY A 460 24.85 13.68 -10.73
C GLY A 460 24.01 13.28 -11.93
N SER A 461 22.76 12.90 -11.71
CA SER A 461 21.85 12.43 -12.77
C SER A 461 20.92 13.52 -13.30
N LYS A 462 20.38 14.36 -12.41
CA LYS A 462 19.33 15.35 -12.69
C LYS A 462 19.47 16.60 -11.79
N PRO A 463 20.57 17.38 -11.89
CA PRO A 463 20.82 18.53 -11.02
C PRO A 463 19.88 19.71 -11.26
N ASP A 464 19.18 19.78 -12.39
CA ASP A 464 18.31 20.90 -12.77
C ASP A 464 16.82 20.58 -12.68
N HIS A 465 16.46 19.47 -12.03
CA HIS A 465 15.08 19.00 -11.89
C HIS A 465 14.68 18.85 -10.42
N PRO A 466 13.39 19.01 -10.10
CA PRO A 466 12.87 18.56 -8.82
C PRO A 466 12.88 17.03 -8.77
N VAL A 467 13.41 16.46 -7.69
CA VAL A 467 13.50 15.01 -7.51
C VAL A 467 13.08 14.64 -6.09
N ALA A 468 12.13 13.71 -5.96
CA ALA A 468 11.81 13.08 -4.69
C ALA A 468 12.63 11.79 -4.48
N CYS A 469 12.82 11.45 -3.21
CA CYS A 469 13.31 10.14 -2.84
C CYS A 469 12.23 9.06 -3.10
N SER A 470 12.60 7.80 -2.95
CA SER A 470 11.73 6.63 -2.98
C SER A 470 11.65 6.05 -1.56
N GLY A 471 11.25 6.86 -0.58
CA GLY A 471 11.11 6.42 0.81
C GLY A 471 9.93 5.47 1.03
N HIS A 472 10.11 4.45 1.86
CA HIS A 472 9.12 3.41 2.12
C HIS A 472 8.85 3.19 3.61
N GLN A 473 7.65 2.69 3.91
CA GLN A 473 7.20 2.26 5.21
C GLN A 473 6.46 0.92 5.10
N LEU A 474 6.44 0.13 6.17
CA LEU A 474 5.66 -1.11 6.22
C LEU A 474 4.29 -0.86 6.83
N TRP A 475 3.25 -1.24 6.10
CA TRP A 475 1.85 -1.24 6.56
C TRP A 475 1.33 -2.67 6.70
N ILE A 476 0.58 -2.98 7.77
CA ILE A 476 -0.23 -4.20 7.75
C ILE A 476 -1.47 -3.93 6.92
N THR A 477 -1.55 -4.63 5.80
CA THR A 477 -2.78 -4.84 5.08
C THR A 477 -3.41 -6.16 5.48
N GLY A 478 -4.69 -6.35 5.14
CA GLY A 478 -5.36 -7.63 5.28
C GLY A 478 -4.62 -8.82 4.63
N TYR A 479 -3.68 -8.54 3.72
CA TYR A 479 -2.92 -9.52 2.96
C TYR A 479 -1.45 -9.60 3.35
N GLY A 480 -0.99 -8.78 4.29
CA GLY A 480 0.39 -8.81 4.76
C GLY A 480 1.02 -7.49 5.09
N GLY A 481 2.32 -7.54 5.38
CA GLY A 481 3.16 -6.37 5.32
C GLY A 481 3.28 -5.89 3.88
N LEU A 482 2.80 -4.69 3.60
CA LEU A 482 3.00 -4.01 2.33
C LEU A 482 4.05 -2.92 2.55
N SER A 483 5.14 -2.97 1.79
CA SER A 483 6.07 -1.84 1.71
C SER A 483 5.44 -0.79 0.81
N THR A 484 4.83 0.21 1.44
CA THR A 484 4.21 1.33 0.76
C THR A 484 5.16 2.53 0.78
N PRO A 485 5.18 3.35 -0.27
CA PRO A 485 5.82 4.64 -0.22
C PRO A 485 5.38 5.47 0.99
N TYR A 486 6.29 6.26 1.54
CA TYR A 486 5.95 7.29 2.51
C TYR A 486 5.08 8.37 1.84
N ASP A 487 4.18 9.01 2.60
CA ASP A 487 3.31 10.11 2.13
C ASP A 487 2.70 9.90 0.73
N LEU A 488 1.94 8.80 0.61
CA LEU A 488 1.20 8.45 -0.61
C LEU A 488 0.30 9.59 -1.11
N ASN A 489 -0.14 10.47 -0.23
CA ASN A 489 -1.00 11.60 -0.55
C ASN A 489 -0.28 12.63 -1.45
N ALA A 490 1.05 12.73 -1.38
CA ALA A 490 1.85 13.59 -2.25
C ALA A 490 2.05 13.02 -3.67
N PHE A 491 1.79 11.73 -3.90
CA PHE A 491 2.10 11.10 -5.18
C PHE A 491 1.03 11.37 -6.24
N ARG A 492 1.46 11.83 -7.42
CA ARG A 492 0.64 11.93 -8.63
C ARG A 492 1.42 11.35 -9.80
N GLN A 493 0.83 10.35 -10.44
CA GLN A 493 1.47 9.66 -11.54
C GLN A 493 1.59 10.60 -12.75
N TYR A 494 2.65 10.44 -13.54
CA TYR A 494 2.65 11.00 -14.88
C TYR A 494 1.71 10.17 -15.75
N SER A 495 0.56 10.75 -16.09
CA SER A 495 -0.49 10.03 -16.82
C SER A 495 0.01 9.55 -18.18
N THR A 496 -0.20 8.26 -18.43
CA THR A 496 -0.07 7.64 -19.74
C THR A 496 -1.44 7.07 -20.11
N PRO A 497 -1.76 6.88 -21.41
CA PRO A 497 -3.02 6.27 -21.81
C PRO A 497 -3.30 4.92 -21.14
N GLU A 498 -2.25 4.18 -20.76
CA GLU A 498 -2.35 2.92 -20.04
C GLU A 498 -2.76 3.08 -18.57
N ASP A 499 -2.48 4.22 -17.95
CA ASP A 499 -2.64 4.47 -16.52
C ASP A 499 -3.90 5.31 -16.18
N GLU A 500 -4.55 5.96 -17.17
CA GLU A 500 -5.71 6.83 -16.95
C GLU A 500 -6.83 6.16 -16.15
N GLY A 501 -7.05 4.85 -16.36
CA GLY A 501 -8.05 4.09 -15.63
C GLY A 501 -7.77 4.04 -14.12
N LEU A 502 -6.50 3.92 -13.69
CA LEU A 502 -6.13 3.82 -12.28
C LEU A 502 -6.42 5.12 -11.52
N GLU A 503 -6.23 6.27 -12.17
CA GLU A 503 -6.55 7.57 -11.59
C GLU A 503 -8.07 7.76 -11.44
N ASP A 504 -8.87 7.34 -12.43
CA ASP A 504 -10.35 7.39 -12.33
C ASP A 504 -10.87 6.52 -11.18
N TRP A 505 -10.32 5.32 -10.99
CA TRP A 505 -10.67 4.47 -9.83
C TRP A 505 -10.32 5.13 -8.50
N THR A 506 -9.16 5.78 -8.41
CA THR A 506 -8.75 6.53 -7.22
C THR A 506 -9.72 7.68 -6.95
N HIS A 507 -10.08 8.44 -7.99
CA HIS A 507 -11.03 9.55 -7.87
C HIS A 507 -12.39 9.06 -7.34
N ARG A 508 -12.95 7.99 -7.92
CA ARG A 508 -14.23 7.40 -7.47
C ARG A 508 -14.17 6.92 -6.02
N LEU A 509 -13.03 6.39 -5.57
CA LEU A 509 -12.83 5.99 -4.18
C LEU A 509 -12.83 7.22 -3.25
N CYS A 510 -12.19 8.31 -3.66
CA CYS A 510 -12.19 9.58 -2.92
C CYS A 510 -13.59 10.23 -2.88
N GLU A 511 -14.39 10.10 -3.94
CA GLU A 511 -15.77 10.57 -4.02
C GLU A 511 -16.78 9.76 -3.20
N LEU A 512 -16.32 8.74 -2.46
CA LEU A 512 -17.17 8.11 -1.46
C LEU A 512 -17.66 9.12 -0.40
N MET A 513 -16.91 10.18 -0.14
CA MET A 513 -17.35 11.27 0.74
C MET A 513 -17.44 12.60 -0.02
N PRO A 514 -18.30 13.53 0.42
CA PRO A 514 -18.45 14.83 -0.22
C PRO A 514 -17.16 15.69 -0.10
N PRO A 515 -17.02 16.72 -0.95
CA PRO A 515 -16.03 17.77 -0.78
C PRO A 515 -16.04 18.35 0.64
N GLY A 516 -14.87 18.78 1.13
CA GLY A 516 -14.62 19.21 2.51
C GLY A 516 -14.43 18.09 3.55
N GLU A 517 -14.86 16.85 3.29
CA GLU A 517 -14.69 15.74 4.26
C GLU A 517 -13.25 15.19 4.26
N ARG A 518 -12.72 14.91 5.46
CA ARG A 518 -11.34 14.48 5.70
C ARG A 518 -10.96 13.15 5.04
N TRP A 519 -11.93 12.31 4.71
CA TRP A 519 -11.71 11.12 3.88
C TRP A 519 -11.05 11.45 2.56
N ARG A 520 -11.35 12.60 1.95
CA ARG A 520 -10.78 12.96 0.65
C ARG A 520 -9.28 13.28 0.73
N SER A 521 -8.74 13.63 1.90
CA SER A 521 -7.29 13.72 2.08
C SER A 521 -6.65 12.37 2.39
N GLU A 522 -7.38 11.44 3.01
CA GLU A 522 -6.87 10.12 3.39
C GLU A 522 -7.06 9.04 2.30
N CYS A 523 -7.97 9.26 1.36
CA CYS A 523 -8.34 8.30 0.34
C CYS A 523 -7.20 7.97 -0.62
N ASP A 524 -6.30 8.91 -0.90
CA ASP A 524 -5.13 8.68 -1.74
C ASP A 524 -4.20 7.64 -1.08
N ALA A 525 -3.95 7.77 0.23
CA ALA A 525 -3.16 6.81 0.99
C ALA A 525 -3.82 5.44 1.13
N LEU A 526 -5.16 5.39 1.13
CA LEU A 526 -5.94 4.16 1.18
C LEU A 526 -6.29 3.60 -0.21
N SER A 527 -5.88 4.27 -1.29
CA SER A 527 -6.18 3.87 -2.66
C SER A 527 -5.27 2.75 -3.12
N PRO A 528 -5.79 1.53 -3.36
CA PRO A 528 -4.97 0.43 -3.87
C PRO A 528 -4.35 0.80 -5.22
N THR A 529 -5.11 1.48 -6.10
CA THR A 529 -4.65 1.89 -7.42
C THR A 529 -3.49 2.87 -7.36
N ARG A 530 -3.47 3.78 -6.38
CA ARG A 530 -2.33 4.68 -6.16
C ARG A 530 -1.08 3.89 -5.74
N VAL A 531 -1.21 2.98 -4.77
CA VAL A 531 -0.10 2.15 -4.31
C VAL A 531 0.46 1.29 -5.45
N ILE A 532 -0.42 0.71 -6.26
CA ILE A 532 -0.07 -0.07 -7.46
C ILE A 532 0.78 0.74 -8.42
N SER A 533 0.33 1.95 -8.76
CA SER A 533 1.05 2.82 -9.68
C SER A 533 2.48 3.10 -9.22
N ILE A 534 2.68 3.31 -7.91
CA ILE A 534 4.00 3.60 -7.38
C ILE A 534 4.88 2.35 -7.38
N MET A 535 4.38 1.25 -6.81
CA MET A 535 5.12 -0.02 -6.78
C MET A 535 5.50 -0.51 -8.18
N TRP A 536 4.63 -0.27 -9.16
CA TRP A 536 4.89 -0.57 -10.57
C TRP A 536 6.07 0.24 -11.09
N ASN A 537 6.11 1.55 -10.82
CA ASN A 537 7.20 2.41 -11.27
C ASN A 537 8.52 2.13 -10.51
N ASP A 538 8.47 1.85 -9.21
CA ASP A 538 9.65 1.47 -8.44
C ASP A 538 10.26 0.13 -8.91
N ARG A 539 9.43 -0.82 -9.34
CA ARG A 539 9.87 -2.17 -9.74
C ARG A 539 10.13 -2.32 -11.24
N LYS A 540 9.72 -1.35 -12.07
CA LYS A 540 10.03 -1.33 -13.50
C LYS A 540 11.56 -1.41 -13.67
N ARG A 541 12.02 -2.53 -14.25
CA ARG A 541 13.41 -2.77 -14.66
C ARG A 541 13.84 -1.95 -15.89
N ILE A 542 13.21 -0.80 -16.12
CA ILE A 542 13.75 0.13 -17.12
C ILE A 542 15.16 0.48 -16.63
N ASP A 543 16.14 0.54 -17.54
CA ASP A 543 17.53 0.92 -17.28
C ASP A 543 17.70 2.36 -16.73
N GLU A 544 16.59 2.96 -16.27
CA GLU A 544 16.44 4.28 -15.70
C GLU A 544 16.25 4.16 -14.19
N ASP A 545 17.17 4.77 -13.44
CA ASP A 545 17.11 4.87 -11.98
C ASP A 545 16.05 5.87 -11.50
N LEU A 546 15.56 6.72 -12.41
CA LEU A 546 14.56 7.74 -12.17
C LEU A 546 13.31 7.50 -13.01
N TYR A 547 12.13 7.81 -12.49
CA TYR A 547 10.89 7.82 -13.28
C TYR A 547 10.13 9.14 -13.09
N ARG A 548 9.47 9.59 -14.16
CA ARG A 548 8.75 10.86 -14.18
C ARG A 548 7.45 10.75 -13.39
N VAL A 549 7.12 11.80 -12.65
CA VAL A 549 5.87 11.96 -11.90
C VAL A 549 5.32 13.37 -12.09
N VAL A 550 4.04 13.58 -11.79
CA VAL A 550 3.46 14.92 -11.64
C VAL A 550 3.80 15.50 -10.27
N SER A 551 3.82 14.64 -9.25
CA SER A 551 4.18 15.01 -7.89
C SER A 551 4.65 13.79 -7.12
N ALA A 552 5.63 13.97 -6.24
CA ALA A 552 6.00 13.02 -5.20
C ALA A 552 6.67 13.78 -4.05
N PHE A 553 6.70 13.20 -2.86
CA PHE A 553 7.49 13.72 -1.77
C PHE A 553 8.21 12.58 -1.08
N ASN A 554 7.47 11.51 -0.73
CA ASN A 554 8.02 10.27 -0.18
C ASN A 554 8.95 10.49 1.02
N GLY A 555 8.77 11.61 1.73
CA GLY A 555 9.48 12.01 2.95
C GLY A 555 10.64 12.99 2.70
N ALA A 556 11.17 13.06 1.48
CA ALA A 556 12.18 14.06 1.12
C ALA A 556 12.17 14.39 -0.38
N ALA A 557 12.30 15.66 -0.71
CA ALA A 557 12.42 16.13 -2.09
C ALA A 557 13.45 17.25 -2.23
N LEU A 558 14.19 17.21 -3.32
CA LEU A 558 15.23 18.15 -3.69
C LEU A 558 14.72 19.06 -4.81
N TYR A 559 14.88 20.38 -4.65
CA TYR A 559 14.45 21.40 -5.61
C TYR A 559 15.61 22.35 -5.93
N PRO A 560 15.87 22.67 -7.20
CA PRO A 560 16.75 23.78 -7.54
C PRO A 560 16.15 25.10 -7.02
N VAL A 561 16.93 25.87 -6.26
CA VAL A 561 16.44 27.13 -5.66
C VAL A 561 16.04 28.14 -6.74
N GLU A 562 16.81 28.20 -7.82
CA GLU A 562 16.52 29.08 -8.95
C GLU A 562 15.18 28.75 -9.61
N LEU A 563 14.81 27.47 -9.64
CA LEU A 563 13.52 27.05 -10.15
C LEU A 563 12.37 27.48 -9.24
N LEU A 564 12.54 27.38 -7.92
CA LEU A 564 11.56 27.90 -6.95
C LEU A 564 11.40 29.43 -7.07
N ARG A 565 12.51 30.17 -7.23
CA ARG A 565 12.49 31.63 -7.40
C ARG A 565 11.81 32.06 -8.70
N SER A 566 12.21 31.47 -9.82
CA SER A 566 11.70 31.85 -11.15
C SER A 566 10.23 31.51 -11.33
N THR A 567 9.76 30.38 -10.78
CA THR A 567 8.34 29.98 -10.86
C THR A 567 7.46 30.69 -9.83
N GLY A 568 8.05 31.19 -8.73
CA GLY A 568 7.29 31.67 -7.57
C GLY A 568 6.38 30.59 -6.97
N ALA A 569 6.74 29.30 -7.16
CA ALA A 569 5.91 28.18 -6.76
C ALA A 569 5.70 28.15 -5.24
N MET A 570 4.46 27.87 -4.85
CA MET A 570 4.03 27.80 -3.45
C MET A 570 3.31 26.47 -3.22
N TYR A 571 3.33 26.02 -1.97
CA TYR A 571 2.49 24.94 -1.48
C TYR A 571 1.02 25.40 -1.42
N ASP A 572 0.10 24.49 -1.71
CA ASP A 572 -1.34 24.69 -1.58
C ASP A 572 -2.03 23.38 -1.22
N ASP A 573 -3.14 23.44 -0.49
CA ASP A 573 -3.88 22.26 -0.01
C ASP A 573 -5.06 21.85 -0.92
N GLY A 574 -5.09 22.36 -2.16
CA GLY A 574 -6.13 22.12 -3.16
C GLY A 574 -6.74 23.41 -3.72
N ASP A 575 -7.34 23.32 -4.91
CA ASP A 575 -8.01 24.45 -5.55
C ASP A 575 -9.46 24.59 -5.05
N PRO A 576 -9.86 25.77 -4.53
CA PRO A 576 -11.26 26.05 -4.20
C PRO A 576 -12.23 25.85 -5.37
N ALA A 577 -11.81 26.15 -6.59
CA ALA A 577 -12.64 25.97 -7.79
C ALA A 577 -12.92 24.49 -8.10
N GLU A 578 -12.03 23.58 -7.67
CA GLU A 578 -12.22 22.14 -7.79
C GLU A 578 -12.97 21.52 -6.58
N GLY A 579 -13.32 22.34 -5.58
CA GLY A 579 -13.92 21.88 -4.32
C GLY A 579 -12.94 21.08 -3.44
N ASN A 580 -11.63 21.19 -3.69
CA ASN A 580 -10.62 20.35 -3.06
C ASN A 580 -9.86 21.04 -1.91
N VAL A 581 -10.35 22.17 -1.39
CA VAL A 581 -9.64 22.94 -0.32
C VAL A 581 -9.38 22.08 0.91
N GLY A 582 -8.11 21.99 1.32
CA GLY A 582 -7.70 21.19 2.48
C GLY A 582 -7.72 19.68 2.25
N GLN A 583 -7.96 19.22 1.02
CA GLN A 583 -8.16 17.79 0.72
C GLN A 583 -6.99 17.16 -0.03
N ARG A 584 -5.99 17.95 -0.40
CA ARG A 584 -4.81 17.49 -1.14
C ARG A 584 -3.56 17.73 -0.30
N CYS A 585 -2.60 16.80 -0.38
CA CYS A 585 -1.27 17.03 0.17
C CYS A 585 -0.64 18.30 -0.42
N GLU A 586 -0.05 19.12 0.43
CA GLU A 586 0.45 20.44 0.07
C GLU A 586 1.58 20.38 -0.96
N HIS A 587 2.34 19.28 -0.95
CA HIS A 587 3.43 19.03 -1.89
C HIS A 587 2.93 18.95 -3.34
N VAL A 588 1.69 18.52 -3.58
CA VAL A 588 1.14 18.41 -4.94
C VAL A 588 1.02 19.79 -5.60
N GLY A 589 0.67 20.82 -4.83
CA GLY A 589 0.58 22.20 -5.33
C GLY A 589 1.92 22.72 -5.81
N LEU A 590 2.92 22.65 -4.94
CA LEU A 590 4.28 23.08 -5.26
C LEU A 590 4.83 22.31 -6.48
N ASN A 591 4.73 20.98 -6.45
CA ASN A 591 5.28 20.13 -7.50
C ASN A 591 4.63 20.37 -8.85
N LYS A 592 3.31 20.60 -8.90
CA LYS A 592 2.62 20.98 -10.14
C LYS A 592 3.08 22.34 -10.66
N ALA A 593 3.29 23.31 -9.79
CA ALA A 593 3.74 24.65 -10.18
C ALA A 593 5.16 24.61 -10.75
N VAL A 594 6.09 23.98 -10.04
CA VAL A 594 7.48 23.75 -10.48
C VAL A 594 7.51 22.87 -11.76
N GLY A 595 6.63 21.88 -11.82
CA GLY A 595 6.46 20.91 -12.90
C GLY A 595 6.12 21.50 -14.27
N LYS A 596 5.61 22.75 -14.31
CA LYS A 596 5.34 23.49 -15.55
C LYS A 596 6.61 23.81 -16.33
N ASP A 597 7.70 24.08 -15.60
CA ASP A 597 8.98 24.49 -16.18
C ASP A 597 9.94 23.30 -16.30
N LYS A 598 9.98 22.44 -15.28
CA LYS A 598 10.83 21.25 -15.26
C LYS A 598 10.07 20.05 -14.71
N PRO A 599 10.02 18.91 -15.43
CA PRO A 599 9.34 17.71 -14.95
C PRO A 599 10.00 17.19 -13.67
N MET A 600 9.17 16.64 -12.79
CA MET A 600 9.59 16.00 -11.56
C MET A 600 9.89 14.52 -11.75
N TYR A 601 10.85 14.03 -10.98
CA TYR A 601 11.22 12.62 -10.94
C TYR A 601 11.18 12.06 -9.52
N VAL A 602 11.04 10.74 -9.43
CA VAL A 602 11.41 9.97 -8.24
C VAL A 602 12.71 9.23 -8.55
N ASN A 603 13.70 9.31 -7.67
CA ASN A 603 14.93 8.53 -7.79
C ASN A 603 14.85 7.27 -6.91
N LYS A 604 14.77 6.09 -7.55
CA LYS A 604 14.73 4.78 -6.87
C LYS A 604 16.00 4.48 -6.08
N LYS A 605 17.11 5.14 -6.42
CA LYS A 605 18.41 4.99 -5.77
C LYS A 605 18.61 5.91 -4.57
N TRP A 606 17.67 6.84 -4.34
CA TRP A 606 17.61 7.63 -3.12
C TRP A 606 16.47 7.10 -2.27
N ASN A 607 16.77 6.12 -1.40
CA ASN A 607 15.77 5.38 -0.63
C ASN A 607 16.05 5.48 0.88
N PHE A 608 15.00 5.30 1.67
CA PHE A 608 15.04 5.00 3.10
C PHE A 608 13.83 4.13 3.46
N ASN A 609 13.94 3.40 4.56
CA ASN A 609 12.88 2.53 5.07
C ASN A 609 12.56 2.94 6.52
N THR A 610 11.33 3.37 6.81
CA THR A 610 10.93 3.72 8.18
C THR A 610 10.79 2.48 9.06
N SER A 611 11.02 2.62 10.36
CA SER A 611 10.83 1.49 11.29
C SER A 611 9.35 1.13 11.41
N PRO A 612 8.97 -0.16 11.39
CA PRO A 612 7.61 -0.59 11.72
C PRO A 612 7.20 -0.34 13.17
N THR A 613 8.16 -0.05 14.07
CA THR A 613 7.88 0.39 15.45
C THR A 613 7.59 1.88 15.54
N ASP A 614 8.01 2.63 14.52
CA ASP A 614 7.87 4.07 14.42
C ASP A 614 7.46 4.43 12.99
N PRO A 615 6.27 3.96 12.55
CA PRO A 615 5.81 4.25 11.21
C PRO A 615 5.45 5.71 11.11
N ALA A 616 5.59 6.23 9.90
CA ALA A 616 5.17 7.56 9.58
C ALA A 616 3.68 7.81 9.85
N GLY A 617 3.36 9.04 10.23
CA GLY A 617 2.00 9.53 10.34
C GLY A 617 1.34 9.23 11.69
N ALA A 618 0.02 9.12 11.68
CA ALA A 618 -0.75 8.97 12.90
C ALA A 618 -0.59 7.56 13.49
N THR A 619 -0.04 7.47 14.71
CA THR A 619 0.01 6.26 15.55
C THR A 619 -0.84 6.41 16.82
N GLY A 620 -1.04 5.33 17.57
CA GLY A 620 -1.71 5.35 18.88
C GLY A 620 -3.14 5.91 18.82
N ALA A 621 -3.45 6.84 19.73
CA ALA A 621 -4.78 7.43 19.83
C ALA A 621 -5.21 8.20 18.56
N ARG A 622 -4.25 8.78 17.81
CA ARG A 622 -4.53 9.47 16.55
C ARG A 622 -4.96 8.47 15.47
N ALA A 623 -4.22 7.37 15.31
CA ALA A 623 -4.59 6.27 14.41
C ALA A 623 -5.96 5.68 14.75
N GLN A 624 -6.24 5.49 16.05
CA GLN A 624 -7.50 4.94 16.51
C GLN A 624 -8.68 5.84 16.15
N LYS A 625 -8.49 7.17 16.22
CA LYS A 625 -9.51 8.14 15.81
C LYS A 625 -9.84 8.05 14.32
N VAL A 626 -8.82 7.93 13.46
CA VAL A 626 -8.98 7.72 12.02
C VAL A 626 -9.71 6.41 11.73
N THR A 627 -9.28 5.32 12.37
CA THR A 627 -9.92 4.00 12.25
C THR A 627 -11.39 4.04 12.65
N ASN A 628 -11.72 4.65 13.79
CA ASN A 628 -13.09 4.76 14.28
C ASN A 628 -13.96 5.57 13.32
N ARG A 629 -13.41 6.59 12.64
CA ARG A 629 -14.14 7.36 11.64
C ARG A 629 -14.52 6.48 10.45
N ILE A 630 -13.56 5.74 9.90
CA ILE A 630 -13.80 4.82 8.76
C ILE A 630 -14.90 3.81 9.13
N MET A 631 -14.80 3.20 10.32
CA MET A 631 -15.78 2.23 10.81
C MET A 631 -17.14 2.87 11.12
N GLY A 632 -17.16 4.14 11.54
CA GLY A 632 -18.36 4.88 11.90
C GLY A 632 -19.16 5.44 10.72
N LYS A 633 -18.61 5.44 9.51
CA LYS A 633 -19.27 5.94 8.29
C LYS A 633 -19.74 4.74 7.43
N PRO A 634 -21.05 4.43 7.36
CA PRO A 634 -21.52 3.21 6.69
C PRO A 634 -21.09 3.09 5.23
N LYS A 635 -21.05 4.19 4.47
CA LYS A 635 -20.62 4.17 3.07
C LYS A 635 -19.15 3.76 2.92
N LEU A 636 -18.26 4.29 3.77
CA LEU A 636 -16.84 3.93 3.78
C LEU A 636 -16.65 2.49 4.25
N PHE A 637 -17.23 2.17 5.42
CA PHE A 637 -17.16 0.83 5.99
C PHE A 637 -17.65 -0.24 5.02
N LEU A 638 -18.84 -0.08 4.43
CA LEU A 638 -19.40 -1.06 3.50
C LEU A 638 -18.52 -1.19 2.24
N THR A 639 -18.03 -0.08 1.70
CA THR A 639 -17.18 -0.14 0.49
C THR A 639 -15.88 -0.89 0.76
N ILE A 640 -15.17 -0.53 1.83
CA ILE A 640 -13.94 -1.19 2.26
C ILE A 640 -14.21 -2.66 2.58
N PHE A 641 -15.30 -2.95 3.32
CA PHE A 641 -15.72 -4.30 3.63
C PHE A 641 -15.98 -5.13 2.37
N PHE A 642 -16.68 -4.60 1.37
CA PHE A 642 -16.95 -5.32 0.12
C PHE A 642 -15.69 -5.54 -0.72
N ILE A 643 -14.78 -4.57 -0.76
CA ILE A 643 -13.47 -4.73 -1.41
C ILE A 643 -12.73 -5.91 -0.77
N HIS A 644 -12.64 -5.96 0.56
CA HIS A 644 -11.99 -7.04 1.30
C HIS A 644 -12.74 -8.37 1.15
N LEU A 645 -14.08 -8.38 1.28
CA LEU A 645 -14.92 -9.58 1.11
C LEU A 645 -14.68 -10.23 -0.25
N PHE A 646 -14.63 -9.43 -1.31
CA PHE A 646 -14.39 -9.93 -2.66
C PHE A 646 -12.97 -10.49 -2.79
N THR A 647 -11.96 -9.71 -2.40
CA THR A 647 -10.55 -10.09 -2.59
C THR A 647 -10.14 -11.28 -1.69
N VAL A 648 -10.49 -11.28 -0.40
CA VAL A 648 -10.29 -12.44 0.49
C VAL A 648 -11.15 -13.62 0.04
N GLY A 649 -12.40 -13.37 -0.37
CA GLY A 649 -13.33 -14.42 -0.80
C GLY A 649 -12.80 -15.21 -1.99
N VAL A 650 -12.28 -14.54 -3.02
CA VAL A 650 -11.68 -15.21 -4.17
C VAL A 650 -10.42 -15.98 -3.76
N PHE A 651 -9.58 -15.40 -2.89
CA PHE A 651 -8.38 -16.09 -2.40
C PHE A 651 -8.72 -17.35 -1.61
N VAL A 652 -9.64 -17.26 -0.63
CA VAL A 652 -10.14 -18.39 0.17
C VAL A 652 -10.74 -19.47 -0.71
N TRP A 653 -11.56 -19.09 -1.69
CA TRP A 653 -12.14 -20.04 -2.63
C TRP A 653 -11.05 -20.76 -3.44
N ALA A 654 -10.06 -20.03 -3.95
CA ALA A 654 -8.97 -20.57 -4.73
C ALA A 654 -8.09 -21.54 -3.91
N THR A 655 -7.61 -21.12 -2.75
CA THR A 655 -6.74 -21.94 -1.90
C THR A 655 -7.47 -23.17 -1.36
N MET A 656 -8.74 -23.04 -0.97
CA MET A 656 -9.54 -24.18 -0.52
C MET A 656 -9.79 -25.17 -1.67
N THR A 657 -10.06 -24.68 -2.89
CA THR A 657 -10.22 -25.53 -4.08
C THR A 657 -8.94 -26.30 -4.40
N ILE A 658 -7.77 -25.62 -4.37
CA ILE A 658 -6.46 -26.26 -4.54
C ILE A 658 -6.21 -27.29 -3.42
N GLY A 659 -6.57 -26.93 -2.19
CA GLY A 659 -6.51 -27.81 -1.03
C GLY A 659 -7.25 -29.12 -1.22
N VAL A 660 -8.52 -29.03 -1.65
CA VAL A 660 -9.41 -30.19 -1.84
C VAL A 660 -8.99 -31.06 -3.03
N TYR A 661 -8.67 -30.45 -4.18
CA TYR A 661 -8.49 -31.20 -5.43
C TYR A 661 -7.04 -31.56 -5.77
N ALA A 662 -6.05 -30.91 -5.16
CA ALA A 662 -4.63 -31.16 -5.43
C ALA A 662 -3.84 -31.56 -4.18
N VAL A 663 -3.86 -30.74 -3.12
CA VAL A 663 -3.00 -30.94 -1.95
C VAL A 663 -3.43 -32.16 -1.13
N GLN A 664 -4.71 -32.25 -0.76
CA GLN A 664 -5.22 -33.34 0.08
C GLN A 664 -5.03 -34.73 -0.58
N PRO A 665 -5.31 -34.93 -1.89
CA PRO A 665 -5.06 -36.20 -2.55
C PRO A 665 -3.57 -36.58 -2.58
N LEU A 666 -2.69 -35.59 -2.80
CA LEU A 666 -1.24 -35.79 -2.80
C LEU A 666 -0.75 -36.21 -1.42
N VAL A 667 -1.12 -35.48 -0.37
CA VAL A 667 -0.77 -35.78 1.02
C VAL A 667 -1.31 -37.15 1.43
N SER A 668 -2.57 -37.46 1.10
CA SER A 668 -3.16 -38.77 1.37
C SER A 668 -2.43 -39.90 0.64
N SER A 669 -1.98 -39.67 -0.60
CA SER A 669 -1.19 -40.64 -1.34
C SER A 669 0.20 -40.84 -0.73
N MET A 670 0.82 -39.79 -0.19
CA MET A 670 2.10 -39.87 0.51
C MET A 670 1.95 -40.63 1.84
N LEU A 671 0.93 -40.30 2.64
CA LEU A 671 0.65 -40.98 3.92
C LEU A 671 0.33 -42.47 3.74
N LYS A 672 -0.34 -42.85 2.65
CA LYS A 672 -0.58 -44.27 2.31
C LYS A 672 0.70 -45.03 1.96
N LYS A 673 1.74 -44.34 1.47
CA LYS A 673 3.04 -44.94 1.14
C LYS A 673 3.95 -45.11 2.34
N ILE A 674 3.71 -44.39 3.45
CA ILE A 674 4.44 -44.63 4.69
C ILE A 674 4.09 -46.05 5.13
N PRO A 675 5.06 -47.00 5.13
CA PRO A 675 4.79 -48.35 5.58
C PRO A 675 4.24 -48.22 6.98
N ARG A 676 2.99 -48.67 7.20
CA ARG A 676 2.52 -48.88 8.56
C ARG A 676 3.53 -49.87 9.15
N THR A 677 4.48 -49.37 9.94
CA THR A 677 5.30 -50.19 10.81
C THR A 677 4.28 -50.98 11.57
N ARG A 678 4.10 -52.22 11.12
CA ARG A 678 3.10 -53.13 11.64
C ARG A 678 3.49 -53.19 13.08
N SER A 679 2.75 -52.47 13.93
CA SER A 679 2.88 -52.57 15.37
C SER A 679 2.86 -54.07 15.56
N GLN A 680 4.04 -54.61 15.89
CA GLN A 680 4.13 -55.99 16.28
C GLN A 680 3.39 -55.95 17.59
N SER A 681 2.06 -56.11 17.50
CA SER A 681 1.23 -56.58 18.58
C SER A 681 2.09 -57.64 19.24
N PRO A 682 2.53 -57.44 20.49
CA PRO A 682 3.47 -58.34 21.12
C PRO A 682 2.84 -59.72 21.04
N ARG A 683 3.35 -60.52 20.10
CA ARG A 683 2.92 -61.89 19.87
C ARG A 683 3.01 -62.55 21.23
N GLY A 684 1.87 -63.06 21.69
CA GLY A 684 1.65 -63.57 23.03
C GLY A 684 2.93 -64.15 23.63
N ARG A 685 3.49 -63.41 24.59
CA ARG A 685 4.36 -64.02 25.57
C ARG A 685 3.46 -64.94 26.36
N ASN A 686 3.51 -66.23 26.04
CA ASN A 686 2.86 -67.29 26.80
C ASN A 686 3.02 -67.00 28.30
N ASN A 687 1.88 -66.97 29.00
CA ASN A 687 1.82 -67.02 30.45
C ASN A 687 2.49 -68.31 30.91
N ARG A 688 3.80 -68.25 31.14
CA ARG A 688 4.50 -69.17 32.05
C ARG A 688 4.53 -68.45 33.38
N ALA A 689 3.74 -68.97 34.33
CA ALA A 689 3.72 -68.51 35.71
C ALA A 689 5.15 -68.38 36.23
N ARG A 690 5.58 -67.14 36.51
CA ARG A 690 6.76 -66.85 37.32
C ARG A 690 6.28 -66.57 38.73
N ASN A 691 6.91 -67.27 39.69
CA ASN A 691 6.72 -67.11 41.11
C ASN A 691 6.84 -65.64 41.56
N PRO A 692 6.01 -65.19 42.51
CA PRO A 692 6.14 -63.89 43.15
C PRO A 692 7.17 -64.00 44.28
N SER A 693 8.46 -63.98 43.94
CA SER A 693 9.53 -63.85 44.93
C SER A 693 10.84 -63.42 44.27
N ASP A 694 10.83 -62.27 43.60
CA ASP A 694 12.04 -61.49 43.27
C ASP A 694 11.59 -60.11 42.79
N VAL A 695 11.26 -59.26 43.77
CA VAL A 695 11.18 -57.81 43.58
C VAL A 695 12.26 -57.24 44.46
N ASP A 696 13.46 -57.12 43.92
CA ASP A 696 14.46 -56.18 44.42
C ASP A 696 15.45 -55.83 43.31
N ALA A 697 15.79 -54.53 43.28
CA ALA A 697 16.82 -53.88 42.47
C ALA A 697 16.63 -53.88 40.94
N ASP A 698 16.17 -52.76 40.38
CA ASP A 698 17.09 -51.78 39.77
C ASP A 698 16.30 -50.61 39.14
N PHE A 699 16.36 -49.43 39.77
CA PHE A 699 15.83 -48.19 39.20
C PHE A 699 16.90 -47.11 39.28
N LYS A 700 17.93 -47.21 38.43
CA LYS A 700 18.86 -46.12 38.12
C LYS A 700 19.23 -46.14 36.64
N SER A 701 18.65 -45.23 35.86
CA SER A 701 19.32 -44.61 34.71
C SER A 701 18.49 -43.45 34.18
N THR A 702 18.67 -42.29 34.82
CA THR A 702 18.34 -40.97 34.29
C THR A 702 19.19 -40.69 33.05
N ARG A 703 18.58 -40.58 31.87
CA ARG A 703 19.20 -39.90 30.72
C ARG A 703 18.77 -38.44 30.73
N LYS A 704 19.73 -37.56 31.03
CA LYS A 704 19.66 -36.13 30.77
C LYS A 704 19.50 -35.92 29.26
N ILE A 705 18.49 -35.14 28.87
CA ILE A 705 18.46 -34.41 27.61
C ILE A 705 18.73 -32.97 28.00
N SER A 706 19.88 -32.45 27.58
CA SER A 706 20.23 -31.04 27.66
C SER A 706 19.48 -30.28 26.56
N VAL A 707 18.77 -29.23 26.97
CA VAL A 707 18.37 -28.10 26.11
C VAL A 707 19.53 -27.12 26.06
#